data_AF-A0A1B0CKY7-F1
#
_entry.id   AF-A0A1B0CKY7-F1
#
_cell.length_a   1.000
_cell.length_b   1.000
_cell.length_c   1.000
_cell.angle_alpha   90.00
_cell.angle_beta   90.00
_cell.angle_gamma   90.00
#
_symmetry.space_group_name_H-M   'P 1'
#
loop_
_entity.id
_entity.type
_entity.pdbx_description
1 polymer ?
#
loop_
_entity_poly.entity_id
_entity_poly.type
_entity_poly.pdbx_seq_one_letter_code
_entity_poly.pdbx_strand_id
1 'polypeptide(L)'
;MQQELTEQLLKYLEHHDQVDTLDLVPVFNEEHQKIIGALKSIEASGSIISSVPTSRKTWSLTDEGRAVVENGSHEAVVYRAVPAEGITQAELMKTSANAKIGFSKAMSQGWIAVDKSGGAPVVKRKVDTIVDIVQQHLVEISRGAGQEIADNVKQDYKKRKLLQEVVTKSFILSRGGGIHDDPHEARNGSHAYNFDALGATVERGHLHPLLKVRSEFRQIFLEMGFSEMPTNNYVESSFWNFDALFQPQQHPARDAHDTFFLTHPANSSKFPMDYLERVKKVHSVGEYGSQGYGYDWKLEEAQKNILRTHTTAVSARMLYNTSASIGVFRNETLDATHLAEFHQVEGVIADVGLTLGDLIGTLYAFFSKLGITQLDFKPAYNPYTEPSMEIFCFHPGLNKWIEIGNSGLFRPEMLLPMNLPPDVNVIAWGLSLERPTMVKYGINNIRDLVGPKVDLKMQELTEQLLKYLEHHDQVDTLDLVPVFNEEHQKIIGALKVLRQVEVSFPLCQHRVKTWSLTDEGRAVVENGSHEAVVYRAVPAEGITQAELMKTSANAKIGFSKAMSQGWIAVDKSGGAPVVKRKVDTIVDVVQQHLVEISRGAGQEIADNVKQDYKKRKLLQEVVTKSFILSRGEEFTTTLTKLETDLTVDMLASGLWKNLKFKAYNFDALGATVERGHLHPLLKVRSEFRQIFLEMGFSEMPTNNYVESSFWNFDALFQPQQHPARDAHDTFFLTHPASRKFPMDYLERVKKVHSVGEYGSQGYGYDWKLEEAQKNILRTHTTAVSARMLYKLANQPGGFKPAKYFSIDRVFRNETLDATHLAEFHQVEGVIADVGLTLGDLIGTLYAFFSKLGITQLDFKPAYNPYTEPSMEIFCFHPGLNKWIEIGNSGLFRPEMLLPMNLPPDVNVIAWGLSLERPTMVKYGINNIRDLVGPKVDLKM
;
A
#
# COMPACT_ATOMS: atom_id res chain seq x y z
N MET A 1 -2.29 31.82 -34.46
CA MET A 1 -3.33 32.39 -33.58
C MET A 1 -2.75 33.11 -32.37
N GLN A 2 -2.01 32.47 -31.46
CA GLN A 2 -1.54 33.15 -30.24
C GLN A 2 -0.48 34.25 -30.50
N GLN A 3 0.41 34.05 -31.46
CA GLN A 3 1.40 35.06 -31.91
C GLN A 3 0.74 36.32 -32.50
N GLU A 4 -0.34 36.13 -33.27
CA GLU A 4 -1.06 37.22 -33.93
C GLU A 4 -1.76 38.12 -32.90
N LEU A 5 -2.36 37.52 -31.86
CA LEU A 5 -2.99 38.25 -30.76
C LEU A 5 -1.96 39.00 -29.90
N THR A 6 -0.77 38.41 -29.71
CA THR A 6 0.36 39.05 -29.03
C THR A 6 0.82 40.32 -29.74
N GLU A 7 1.00 40.26 -31.06
CA GLU A 7 1.38 41.43 -31.87
C GLU A 7 0.30 42.52 -31.86
N GLN A 8 -0.97 42.14 -31.94
CA GLN A 8 -2.10 43.08 -31.84
C GLN A 8 -2.15 43.78 -30.47
N LEU A 9 -1.89 43.04 -29.38
CA LEU A 9 -1.85 43.58 -28.03
C LEU A 9 -0.72 44.61 -27.86
N LEU A 10 0.47 44.30 -28.38
CA LEU A 10 1.63 45.21 -28.32
C LEU A 10 1.37 46.50 -29.13
N LYS A 11 0.86 46.39 -30.37
CA LYS A 11 0.48 47.57 -31.19
C LYS A 11 -0.60 48.43 -30.55
N TYR A 12 -1.55 47.81 -29.85
CA TYR A 12 -2.59 48.55 -29.14
C TYR A 12 -2.00 49.36 -27.97
N LEU A 13 -1.05 48.78 -27.25
CA LEU A 13 -0.34 49.44 -26.15
C LEU A 13 0.61 50.56 -26.62
N GLU A 14 1.08 50.56 -27.88
CA GLU A 14 1.82 51.69 -28.48
C GLU A 14 1.00 52.99 -28.57
N HIS A 15 -0.33 52.90 -28.46
CA HIS A 15 -1.23 54.05 -28.60
C HIS A 15 -2.04 54.35 -27.31
N HIS A 16 -1.89 53.51 -26.27
CA HIS A 16 -2.63 53.65 -25.01
C HIS A 16 -1.70 53.47 -23.80
N ASP A 17 -1.78 54.37 -22.82
CA ASP A 17 -0.87 54.36 -21.65
C ASP A 17 -1.22 53.26 -20.64
N GLN A 18 -2.51 53.00 -20.44
CA GLN A 18 -3.03 51.92 -19.58
C GLN A 18 -4.30 51.33 -20.16
N VAL A 19 -4.43 50.01 -20.10
CA VAL A 19 -5.65 49.30 -20.53
C VAL A 19 -5.93 48.07 -19.66
N ASP A 20 -7.20 47.82 -19.33
CA ASP A 20 -7.63 46.60 -18.67
C ASP A 20 -7.88 45.50 -19.72
N THR A 21 -7.34 44.31 -19.49
CA THR A 21 -7.58 43.13 -20.33
C THR A 21 -9.05 42.79 -20.55
N LEU A 22 -9.97 43.17 -19.67
CA LEU A 22 -11.42 43.00 -19.90
C LEU A 22 -11.98 43.95 -20.95
N ASP A 23 -11.45 45.17 -21.04
CA ASP A 23 -11.93 46.18 -21.99
C ASP A 23 -11.41 45.89 -23.42
N LEU A 24 -10.42 44.98 -23.54
CA LEU A 24 -9.85 44.50 -24.80
C LEU A 24 -10.66 43.37 -25.48
N VAL A 25 -11.54 42.69 -24.73
CA VAL A 25 -12.41 41.62 -25.25
C VAL A 25 -13.26 42.09 -26.45
N PRO A 26 -14.01 43.21 -26.36
CA PRO A 26 -14.77 43.71 -27.51
C PRO A 26 -13.90 44.32 -28.61
N VAL A 27 -12.68 44.79 -28.27
CA VAL A 27 -11.76 45.44 -29.21
C VAL A 27 -11.12 44.41 -30.15
N PHE A 28 -10.65 43.29 -29.60
CA PHE A 28 -10.03 42.22 -30.39
C PHE A 28 -11.03 41.16 -30.85
N ASN A 29 -12.29 41.23 -30.40
CA ASN A 29 -13.33 40.23 -30.67
C ASN A 29 -12.87 38.80 -30.30
N GLU A 30 -12.19 38.67 -29.16
CA GLU A 30 -11.59 37.42 -28.70
C GLU A 30 -11.91 37.15 -27.23
N GLU A 31 -11.90 35.87 -26.85
CA GLU A 31 -12.16 35.47 -25.47
C GLU A 31 -11.09 36.01 -24.50
N HIS A 32 -11.52 36.46 -23.32
CA HIS A 32 -10.63 37.01 -22.28
C HIS A 32 -9.47 36.07 -21.92
N GLN A 33 -9.69 34.75 -21.93
CA GLN A 33 -8.65 33.75 -21.66
C GLN A 33 -7.53 33.73 -22.70
N LYS A 34 -7.85 33.97 -23.98
CA LYS A 34 -6.83 34.06 -25.03
C LYS A 34 -5.99 35.33 -24.88
N ILE A 35 -6.62 36.44 -24.48
CA ILE A 35 -5.91 37.70 -24.19
C ILE A 35 -4.96 37.53 -23.00
N ILE A 36 -5.38 36.83 -21.94
CA ILE A 36 -4.50 36.46 -20.81
C ILE A 36 -3.38 35.51 -21.28
N GLY A 37 -3.69 34.57 -22.18
CA GLY A 37 -2.69 33.66 -22.76
C GLY A 37 -1.63 34.39 -23.60
N ALA A 38 -2.02 35.44 -24.34
CA ALA A 38 -1.10 36.31 -25.07
C ALA A 38 -0.25 37.16 -24.10
N LEU A 39 -0.86 37.75 -23.07
CA LEU A 39 -0.16 38.47 -22.00
C LEU A 39 0.97 37.64 -21.38
N LYS A 40 0.67 36.41 -20.94
CA LYS A 40 1.67 35.51 -20.35
C LYS A 40 2.79 35.15 -21.31
N SER A 41 2.47 35.03 -22.60
CA SER A 41 3.49 34.78 -23.63
C SER A 41 4.43 35.97 -23.77
N ILE A 42 3.93 37.21 -23.66
CA ILE A 42 4.76 38.42 -23.71
C ILE A 42 5.63 38.54 -22.46
N GLU A 43 5.08 38.27 -21.27
CA GLU A 43 5.84 38.25 -20.02
C GLU A 43 6.96 37.21 -20.02
N ALA A 44 6.71 36.04 -20.64
CA ALA A 44 7.70 34.98 -20.78
C ALA A 44 8.84 35.34 -21.75
N SER A 45 8.60 36.25 -22.69
CA SER A 45 9.60 36.76 -23.63
C SER A 45 10.43 37.94 -23.07
N GLY A 46 10.16 38.38 -21.83
CA GLY A 46 10.94 39.42 -21.13
C GLY A 46 10.09 40.61 -20.64
N SER A 47 10.76 41.65 -20.12
CA SER A 47 10.13 42.81 -19.47
C SER A 47 9.54 43.86 -20.44
N ILE A 48 8.77 43.41 -21.44
CA ILE A 48 8.23 44.28 -22.50
C ILE A 48 7.02 45.09 -21.99
N ILE A 49 6.19 44.50 -21.13
CA ILE A 49 4.99 45.13 -20.55
C ILE A 49 4.94 44.91 -19.04
N SER A 50 4.35 45.85 -18.31
CA SER A 50 4.04 45.68 -16.88
C SER A 50 2.55 45.35 -16.73
N SER A 51 2.26 44.27 -16.01
CA SER A 51 0.89 43.85 -15.71
C SER A 51 0.64 43.92 -14.20
N VAL A 52 -0.50 44.49 -13.81
CA VAL A 52 -0.96 44.53 -12.41
C VAL A 52 -2.29 43.79 -12.33
N PRO A 53 -2.41 42.71 -11.53
CA PRO A 53 -3.67 41.99 -11.39
C PRO A 53 -4.72 42.86 -10.68
N THR A 54 -5.92 42.91 -11.24
CA THR A 54 -7.10 43.57 -10.66
C THR A 54 -8.31 42.61 -10.69
N SER A 55 -9.41 43.00 -10.04
CA SER A 55 -10.62 42.19 -10.01
C SER A 55 -11.87 43.06 -10.14
N ARG A 56 -12.77 42.70 -11.06
CA ARG A 56 -14.08 43.32 -11.21
C ARG A 56 -15.15 42.38 -10.66
N LYS A 57 -16.00 42.89 -9.77
CA LYS A 57 -17.13 42.15 -9.20
C LYS A 57 -18.38 42.44 -10.00
N THR A 58 -19.05 41.39 -10.48
CA THR A 58 -20.34 41.49 -11.15
C THR A 58 -21.34 40.54 -10.49
N TRP A 59 -22.63 40.87 -10.61
CA TRP A 59 -23.70 40.02 -10.11
C TRP A 59 -24.31 39.23 -11.27
N SER A 60 -24.47 37.92 -11.09
CA SER A 60 -25.15 37.06 -12.06
C SER A 60 -26.29 36.29 -11.41
N LEU A 61 -27.30 35.94 -12.20
CA LEU A 61 -28.40 35.08 -11.77
C LEU A 61 -27.92 33.63 -11.62
N THR A 62 -28.36 32.97 -10.56
CA THR A 62 -28.27 31.50 -10.41
C THR A 62 -29.37 30.82 -11.24
N ASP A 63 -29.33 29.49 -11.36
CA ASP A 63 -30.42 28.73 -11.98
C ASP A 63 -31.76 28.98 -11.29
N GLU A 64 -31.77 29.05 -9.95
CA GLU A 64 -32.95 29.38 -9.16
C GLU A 64 -33.43 30.82 -9.40
N GLY A 65 -32.50 31.77 -9.51
CA GLY A 65 -32.81 33.16 -9.85
C GLY A 65 -33.46 33.30 -11.22
N ARG A 66 -32.98 32.54 -12.22
CA ARG A 66 -33.62 32.46 -13.55
C ARG A 66 -35.03 31.89 -13.47
N ALA A 67 -35.23 30.82 -12.70
CA ALA A 67 -36.56 30.25 -12.49
C ALA A 67 -37.54 31.23 -11.84
N VAL A 68 -37.06 32.08 -10.91
CA VAL A 68 -37.88 33.15 -10.30
C VAL A 68 -38.21 34.27 -11.28
N VAL A 69 -37.29 34.63 -12.18
CA VAL A 69 -37.56 35.60 -13.25
C VAL A 69 -38.72 35.13 -14.14
N GLU A 70 -38.72 33.85 -14.51
CA GLU A 70 -39.74 33.27 -15.38
C GLU A 70 -41.07 33.01 -14.67
N ASN A 71 -41.04 32.44 -13.45
CA ASN A 71 -42.24 31.88 -12.81
C ASN A 71 -42.76 32.71 -11.61
N GLY A 72 -42.02 33.72 -11.17
CA GLY A 72 -42.30 34.50 -9.97
C GLY A 72 -41.56 33.99 -8.74
N SER A 73 -41.48 34.81 -7.69
CA SER A 73 -40.82 34.45 -6.43
C SER A 73 -41.57 33.35 -5.69
N HIS A 74 -40.86 32.59 -4.85
CA HIS A 74 -41.47 31.46 -4.14
C HIS A 74 -42.66 31.88 -3.28
N GLU A 75 -42.60 33.05 -2.64
CA GLU A 75 -43.70 33.64 -1.88
C GLU A 75 -44.90 34.01 -2.77
N ALA A 76 -44.67 34.53 -3.97
CA ALA A 76 -45.74 34.87 -4.91
C ALA A 76 -46.38 33.61 -5.52
N VAL A 77 -45.58 32.60 -5.84
CA VAL A 77 -46.05 31.29 -6.31
C VAL A 77 -46.92 30.62 -5.24
N VAL A 78 -46.49 30.61 -3.98
CA VAL A 78 -47.26 30.05 -2.86
C VAL A 78 -48.55 30.85 -2.63
N TYR A 79 -48.52 32.19 -2.68
CA TYR A 79 -49.73 33.01 -2.56
C TYR A 79 -50.75 32.71 -3.66
N ARG A 80 -50.29 32.59 -4.93
CA ARG A 80 -51.14 32.26 -6.09
C ARG A 80 -51.75 30.87 -5.98
N ALA A 81 -51.06 29.92 -5.34
CA ALA A 81 -51.54 28.55 -5.12
C ALA A 81 -52.60 28.42 -4.01
N VAL A 82 -52.79 29.43 -3.15
CA VAL A 82 -53.85 29.41 -2.13
C VAL A 82 -55.19 29.85 -2.76
N PRO A 83 -56.23 29.01 -2.85
CA PRO A 83 -57.55 29.39 -3.34
C PRO A 83 -58.33 30.23 -2.33
N ALA A 84 -59.43 30.86 -2.75
CA ALA A 84 -60.24 31.75 -1.90
C ALA A 84 -60.86 31.03 -0.70
N GLU A 85 -61.21 29.74 -0.85
CA GLU A 85 -61.71 28.88 0.23
C GLU A 85 -60.61 28.40 1.21
N GLY A 86 -59.34 28.64 0.90
CA GLY A 86 -58.19 28.15 1.66
C GLY A 86 -57.76 26.74 1.26
N ILE A 87 -56.52 26.39 1.60
CA ILE A 87 -55.91 25.08 1.30
C ILE A 87 -55.21 24.54 2.54
N THR A 88 -55.18 23.22 2.72
CA THR A 88 -54.45 22.66 3.86
C THR A 88 -52.96 22.95 3.75
N GLN A 89 -52.28 23.18 4.88
CA GLN A 89 -50.84 23.43 4.87
C GLN A 89 -50.08 22.27 4.23
N ALA A 90 -50.52 21.02 4.42
CA ALA A 90 -49.87 19.84 3.85
C ALA A 90 -49.97 19.77 2.30
N GLU A 91 -51.11 20.17 1.73
CA GLU A 91 -51.29 20.25 0.28
C GLU A 91 -50.52 21.42 -0.32
N LEU A 92 -50.49 22.57 0.38
CA LEU A 92 -49.73 23.73 -0.05
C LEU A 92 -48.21 23.44 -0.12
N MET A 93 -47.68 22.60 0.78
CA MET A 93 -46.26 22.22 0.76
C MET A 93 -45.88 21.33 -0.45
N LYS A 94 -46.85 20.80 -1.20
CA LYS A 94 -46.63 19.96 -2.37
C LYS A 94 -46.66 20.75 -3.69
N THR A 95 -47.03 22.04 -3.69
CA THR A 95 -47.23 22.80 -4.93
C THR A 95 -45.94 23.21 -5.64
N SER A 96 -44.82 23.27 -4.94
CA SER A 96 -43.50 23.48 -5.54
C SER A 96 -42.39 22.92 -4.66
N ALA A 97 -41.24 22.58 -5.26
CA ALA A 97 -40.07 22.09 -4.53
C ALA A 97 -39.59 23.08 -3.45
N ASN A 98 -39.82 24.37 -3.66
CA ASN A 98 -39.46 25.46 -2.74
C ASN A 98 -40.66 26.03 -1.96
N ALA A 99 -41.79 25.31 -1.90
CA ALA A 99 -43.02 25.77 -1.25
C ALA A 99 -42.84 26.07 0.24
N LYS A 100 -41.95 25.35 0.94
CA LYS A 100 -41.63 25.60 2.36
C LYS A 100 -40.97 26.97 2.58
N ILE A 101 -40.09 27.38 1.66
CA ILE A 101 -39.41 28.68 1.68
C ILE A 101 -40.41 29.78 1.34
N GLY A 102 -41.20 29.58 0.27
CA GLY A 102 -42.25 30.52 -0.15
C GLY A 102 -43.32 30.73 0.92
N PHE A 103 -43.74 29.68 1.62
CA PHE A 103 -44.71 29.75 2.71
C PHE A 103 -44.20 30.58 3.88
N SER A 104 -42.96 30.36 4.32
CA SER A 104 -42.36 31.14 5.42
C SER A 104 -42.26 32.63 5.07
N LYS A 105 -41.90 32.95 3.81
CA LYS A 105 -41.78 34.35 3.36
C LYS A 105 -43.13 35.02 3.14
N ALA A 106 -44.10 34.33 2.52
CA ALA A 106 -45.46 34.84 2.38
C ALA A 106 -46.14 35.08 3.74
N MET A 107 -45.86 34.25 4.75
CA MET A 107 -46.27 34.49 6.14
C MET A 107 -45.58 35.74 6.72
N SER A 108 -44.26 35.89 6.54
CA SER A 108 -43.51 37.04 7.06
C SER A 108 -43.91 38.38 6.44
N GLN A 109 -44.34 38.36 5.18
CA GLN A 109 -44.85 39.53 4.44
C GLN A 109 -46.34 39.78 4.70
N GLY A 110 -47.00 38.92 5.50
CA GLY A 110 -48.42 39.05 5.82
C GLY A 110 -49.36 38.79 4.64
N TRP A 111 -48.92 38.07 3.61
CA TRP A 111 -49.74 37.75 2.44
C TRP A 111 -50.73 36.62 2.69
N ILE A 112 -50.36 35.69 3.57
CA ILE A 112 -51.17 34.52 3.95
C ILE A 112 -51.27 34.43 5.48
N ALA A 113 -52.31 33.74 5.96
CA ALA A 113 -52.54 33.46 7.37
C ALA A 113 -52.92 31.99 7.58
N VAL A 114 -52.56 31.43 8.74
CA VAL A 114 -52.89 30.05 9.10
C VAL A 114 -54.01 30.04 10.14
N ASP A 115 -55.10 29.38 9.79
CA ASP A 115 -56.23 29.09 10.65
C ASP A 115 -56.05 27.69 11.27
N LYS A 116 -56.02 27.61 12.60
CA LYS A 116 -55.81 26.37 13.37
C LYS A 116 -57.07 25.90 14.10
N SER A 117 -58.22 26.52 13.85
CA SER A 117 -59.46 26.27 14.60
C SER A 117 -60.12 24.91 14.29
N GLY A 118 -59.83 24.30 13.13
CA GLY A 118 -60.48 23.07 12.63
C GLY A 118 -59.64 21.78 12.69
N GLY A 119 -58.66 21.67 13.58
CA GLY A 119 -57.80 20.49 13.71
C GLY A 119 -56.63 20.47 12.70
N ALA A 120 -56.90 20.43 11.40
CA ALA A 120 -55.86 20.55 10.37
C ALA A 120 -55.58 22.05 10.06
N PRO A 121 -54.32 22.51 10.05
CA PRO A 121 -54.00 23.90 9.75
C PRO A 121 -54.33 24.26 8.29
N VAL A 122 -55.23 25.23 8.09
CA VAL A 122 -55.65 25.73 6.78
C VAL A 122 -55.02 27.09 6.52
N VAL A 123 -54.45 27.27 5.33
CA VAL A 123 -53.81 28.50 4.89
C VAL A 123 -54.81 29.29 4.04
N LYS A 124 -55.03 30.57 4.39
CA LYS A 124 -55.91 31.50 3.66
C LYS A 124 -55.12 32.74 3.24
N ARG A 125 -55.52 33.38 2.15
CA ARG A 125 -54.98 34.69 1.75
C ARG A 125 -55.43 35.75 2.75
N LYS A 126 -54.51 36.61 3.16
CA LYS A 126 -54.77 37.73 4.09
C LYS A 126 -54.97 39.06 3.34
N VAL A 127 -54.45 39.15 2.13
CA VAL A 127 -54.58 40.28 1.20
C VAL A 127 -55.15 39.78 -0.12
N ASP A 128 -55.83 40.65 -0.89
CA ASP A 128 -56.42 40.29 -2.18
C ASP A 128 -55.42 40.41 -3.35
N THR A 129 -54.45 41.32 -3.22
CA THR A 129 -53.41 41.57 -4.24
C THR A 129 -52.02 41.61 -3.60
N ILE A 130 -51.01 41.19 -4.37
CA ILE A 130 -49.60 41.23 -3.99
C ILE A 130 -48.78 41.88 -5.11
N VAL A 131 -47.61 42.42 -4.75
CA VAL A 131 -46.61 42.91 -5.71
C VAL A 131 -45.34 42.09 -5.52
N ASP A 132 -44.91 41.40 -6.58
CA ASP A 132 -43.72 40.55 -6.57
C ASP A 132 -42.44 41.37 -6.85
N ILE A 133 -42.02 42.13 -5.84
CA ILE A 133 -40.82 42.99 -5.90
C ILE A 133 -39.55 42.17 -6.17
N VAL A 134 -39.50 40.92 -5.68
CA VAL A 134 -38.35 40.03 -5.86
C VAL A 134 -38.20 39.65 -7.34
N GLN A 135 -39.30 39.26 -7.99
CA GLN A 135 -39.28 39.00 -9.43
C GLN A 135 -38.92 40.26 -10.23
N GLN A 136 -39.47 41.42 -9.90
CA GLN A 136 -39.16 42.69 -10.57
C GLN A 136 -37.66 43.02 -10.51
N HIS A 137 -37.06 42.94 -9.32
CA HIS A 137 -35.63 43.19 -9.14
C HIS A 137 -34.76 42.20 -9.94
N LEU A 138 -35.11 40.90 -9.96
CA LEU A 138 -34.34 39.92 -10.71
C LEU A 138 -34.48 40.08 -12.23
N VAL A 139 -35.64 40.54 -12.72
CA VAL A 139 -35.87 40.91 -14.13
C VAL A 139 -35.04 42.14 -14.51
N GLU A 140 -34.92 43.15 -13.64
CA GLU A 140 -34.07 44.31 -13.88
C GLU A 140 -32.58 43.93 -13.90
N ILE A 141 -32.16 43.02 -13.00
CA ILE A 141 -30.81 42.48 -12.98
C ILE A 141 -30.52 41.66 -14.25
N SER A 142 -31.49 40.86 -14.73
CA SER A 142 -31.32 40.08 -15.96
C SER A 142 -31.18 40.96 -17.22
N ARG A 143 -31.72 42.18 -17.18
CA ARG A 143 -31.66 43.17 -18.27
C ARG A 143 -30.45 44.11 -18.17
N GLY A 144 -29.57 43.92 -17.19
CA GLY A 144 -28.41 44.78 -16.97
C GLY A 144 -28.73 46.14 -16.32
N ALA A 145 -29.98 46.38 -15.92
CA ALA A 145 -30.44 47.60 -15.25
C ALA A 145 -30.36 47.53 -13.70
N GLY A 146 -29.86 46.43 -13.15
CA GLY A 146 -29.82 46.18 -11.70
C GLY A 146 -28.84 47.03 -10.89
N GLN A 147 -28.20 48.08 -11.46
CA GLN A 147 -27.29 48.97 -10.72
C GLN A 147 -28.03 49.82 -9.68
N GLU A 148 -29.30 50.18 -9.94
CA GLU A 148 -30.12 51.02 -9.05
C GLU A 148 -30.65 50.28 -7.81
N ILE A 149 -30.55 48.94 -7.78
CA ILE A 149 -30.96 48.12 -6.62
C ILE A 149 -29.89 48.20 -5.53
N ALA A 150 -30.30 48.56 -4.32
CA ALA A 150 -29.39 48.71 -3.18
C ALA A 150 -28.63 47.40 -2.84
N ASP A 151 -27.34 47.54 -2.46
CA ASP A 151 -26.45 46.40 -2.24
C ASP A 151 -26.91 45.46 -1.11
N ASN A 152 -27.55 45.99 -0.08
CA ASN A 152 -28.15 45.20 0.99
C ASN A 152 -29.23 44.22 0.47
N VAL A 153 -29.99 44.62 -0.55
CA VAL A 153 -31.00 43.79 -1.22
C VAL A 153 -30.33 42.71 -2.08
N LYS A 154 -29.28 43.05 -2.83
CA LYS A 154 -28.49 42.08 -3.61
C LYS A 154 -27.83 41.03 -2.71
N GLN A 155 -27.35 41.43 -1.53
CA GLN A 155 -26.81 40.51 -0.52
C GLN A 155 -27.88 39.59 0.08
N ASP A 156 -29.12 40.06 0.28
CA ASP A 156 -30.23 39.19 0.67
C ASP A 156 -30.53 38.16 -0.43
N TYR A 157 -30.56 38.57 -1.69
CA TYR A 157 -30.76 37.67 -2.83
C TYR A 157 -29.62 36.65 -2.99
N LYS A 158 -28.38 37.03 -2.68
CA LYS A 158 -27.24 36.12 -2.58
C LYS A 158 -27.46 35.07 -1.49
N LYS A 159 -27.88 35.48 -0.29
CA LYS A 159 -28.21 34.55 0.82
C LYS A 159 -29.36 33.61 0.45
N ARG A 160 -30.31 34.08 -0.36
CA ARG A 160 -31.44 33.30 -0.89
C ARG A 160 -31.06 32.41 -2.08
N LYS A 161 -29.79 32.40 -2.50
CA LYS A 161 -29.28 31.67 -3.68
C LYS A 161 -29.97 32.07 -5.00
N LEU A 162 -30.50 33.29 -5.10
CA LEU A 162 -31.10 33.84 -6.32
C LEU A 162 -30.07 34.61 -7.17
N LEU A 163 -29.04 35.16 -6.52
CA LEU A 163 -27.89 35.80 -7.16
C LEU A 163 -26.59 35.16 -6.69
N GLN A 164 -25.57 35.26 -7.53
CA GLN A 164 -24.19 34.96 -7.16
C GLN A 164 -23.28 36.13 -7.57
N GLU A 165 -22.23 36.33 -6.78
CA GLU A 165 -21.20 37.33 -7.05
C GLU A 165 -20.10 36.65 -7.86
N VAL A 166 -19.89 37.10 -9.09
CA VAL A 166 -18.83 36.62 -9.97
C VAL A 166 -17.67 37.61 -9.88
N VAL A 167 -16.53 37.12 -9.41
CA VAL A 167 -15.30 37.91 -9.35
C VAL A 167 -14.46 37.55 -10.57
N THR A 168 -14.43 38.44 -11.55
CA THR A 168 -13.60 38.27 -12.74
C THR A 168 -12.25 38.92 -12.50
N LYS A 169 -11.19 38.12 -12.46
CA LYS A 169 -9.81 38.61 -12.38
C LYS A 169 -9.39 39.13 -13.75
N SER A 170 -8.80 40.31 -13.79
CA SER A 170 -8.21 40.90 -15.00
C SER A 170 -6.86 41.52 -14.66
N PHE A 171 -6.20 42.12 -15.66
CA PHE A 171 -4.89 42.73 -15.53
C PHE A 171 -4.93 44.12 -16.15
N ILE A 172 -4.40 45.12 -15.45
CA ILE A 172 -4.10 46.44 -15.98
C ILE A 172 -2.72 46.35 -16.62
N LEU A 173 -2.67 46.58 -17.93
CA LEU A 173 -1.46 46.57 -18.72
C LEU A 173 -0.94 48.00 -18.86
N SER A 174 0.37 48.15 -18.71
CA SER A 174 1.10 49.41 -18.94
C SER A 174 2.43 49.12 -19.65
N ARG A 175 2.99 50.13 -20.31
CA ARG A 175 4.27 49.98 -21.03
C ARG A 175 5.41 49.69 -20.05
N GLY A 176 6.20 48.66 -20.33
CA GLY A 176 7.46 48.40 -19.65
C GLY A 176 8.60 49.23 -20.26
N GLY A 177 9.73 49.34 -19.55
CA GLY A 177 10.88 50.16 -19.97
C GLY A 177 11.73 49.59 -21.12
N GLY A 178 11.26 48.56 -21.84
CA GLY A 178 12.04 47.79 -22.81
C GLY A 178 11.51 47.83 -24.25
N ILE A 179 10.85 48.90 -24.68
CA ILE A 179 10.48 49.10 -26.09
C ILE A 179 11.65 49.80 -26.79
N HIS A 180 12.52 49.04 -27.45
CA HIS A 180 13.56 49.58 -28.34
C HIS A 180 12.98 49.80 -29.75
N ASP A 181 13.36 50.89 -30.41
CA ASP A 181 12.89 51.35 -31.73
C ASP A 181 13.33 50.48 -32.94
N ASP A 182 13.93 49.31 -32.71
CA ASP A 182 14.38 48.40 -33.78
C ASP A 182 13.65 47.03 -33.72
N PRO A 183 12.84 46.68 -34.74
CA PRO A 183 12.16 45.38 -34.83
C PRO A 183 13.12 44.17 -34.83
N HIS A 184 14.41 44.37 -35.12
CA HIS A 184 15.41 43.31 -35.13
C HIS A 184 16.02 43.01 -33.74
N GLU A 185 16.05 43.97 -32.81
CA GLU A 185 16.57 43.74 -31.45
C GLU A 185 15.54 43.07 -30.52
N ALA A 186 14.24 43.17 -30.81
CA ALA A 186 13.18 42.50 -30.06
C ALA A 186 13.22 40.96 -30.15
N ARG A 187 13.94 40.39 -31.14
CA ARG A 187 14.15 38.94 -31.28
C ARG A 187 15.22 38.37 -30.35
N ASN A 188 16.02 39.21 -29.69
CA ASN A 188 16.99 38.79 -28.68
C ASN A 188 16.43 38.80 -27.24
N GLY A 189 15.12 38.97 -27.08
CA GLY A 189 14.46 38.63 -25.81
C GLY A 189 14.69 37.15 -25.53
N SER A 190 15.31 36.84 -24.38
CA SER A 190 15.59 35.48 -23.94
C SER A 190 14.41 34.55 -24.24
N HIS A 191 14.60 33.54 -25.10
CA HIS A 191 13.58 32.53 -25.33
C HIS A 191 13.15 31.95 -23.98
N ALA A 192 11.83 31.89 -23.76
CA ALA A 192 11.26 31.34 -22.54
C ALA A 192 11.79 29.92 -22.33
N TYR A 193 12.39 29.67 -21.16
CA TYR A 193 12.99 28.38 -20.84
C TYR A 193 11.93 27.27 -20.88
N ASN A 194 12.21 26.19 -21.61
CA ASN A 194 11.28 25.07 -21.71
C ASN A 194 11.32 24.20 -20.47
N PHE A 195 10.41 24.45 -19.52
CA PHE A 195 10.31 23.68 -18.27
C PHE A 195 9.87 22.22 -18.46
N ASP A 196 9.37 21.84 -19.64
CA ASP A 196 8.97 20.46 -19.94
C ASP A 196 10.17 19.57 -20.38
N ALA A 197 11.32 20.18 -20.67
CA ALA A 197 12.53 19.47 -21.06
C ALA A 197 13.35 19.00 -19.82
N LEU A 198 13.86 17.76 -19.87
CA LEU A 198 14.81 17.28 -18.88
C LEU A 198 16.18 17.93 -19.16
N GLY A 199 16.72 18.67 -18.18
CA GLY A 199 18.03 19.30 -18.34
C GLY A 199 19.19 18.32 -18.56
N ALA A 200 20.27 18.81 -19.18
CA ALA A 200 21.44 18.02 -19.57
C ALA A 200 22.10 17.26 -18.39
N THR A 201 22.41 15.97 -18.58
CA THR A 201 22.84 15.03 -17.53
C THR A 201 24.35 14.89 -17.36
N VAL A 202 25.01 15.66 -16.49
CA VAL A 202 26.51 15.77 -16.31
C VAL A 202 27.33 14.47 -16.53
N GLU A 203 28.50 14.53 -17.21
CA GLU A 203 29.43 13.39 -17.30
C GLU A 203 30.12 13.24 -15.95
N ARG A 204 29.74 12.21 -15.20
CA ARG A 204 30.32 11.91 -13.89
C ARG A 204 31.10 10.60 -14.01
N GLY A 205 32.23 10.52 -13.32
CA GLY A 205 32.85 9.22 -13.06
C GLY A 205 31.83 8.29 -12.39
N HIS A 206 31.79 7.02 -12.80
CA HIS A 206 30.83 6.06 -12.30
C HIS A 206 31.52 5.02 -11.42
N LEU A 207 31.10 4.91 -10.16
CA LEU A 207 31.42 3.76 -9.33
C LEU A 207 30.61 2.56 -9.83
N HIS A 208 31.29 1.41 -9.96
CA HIS A 208 30.68 0.16 -10.37
C HIS A 208 29.50 -0.20 -9.43
N PRO A 209 28.32 -0.63 -9.94
CA PRO A 209 27.14 -0.90 -9.12
C PRO A 209 27.39 -1.86 -7.95
N LEU A 210 28.14 -2.94 -8.19
CA LEU A 210 28.56 -3.87 -7.13
C LEU A 210 29.34 -3.16 -6.02
N LEU A 211 30.26 -2.26 -6.36
CA LEU A 211 31.09 -1.52 -5.39
C LEU A 211 30.29 -0.46 -4.63
N LYS A 212 29.22 0.07 -5.23
CA LYS A 212 28.27 0.95 -4.54
C LYS A 212 27.49 0.20 -3.47
N VAL A 213 26.91 -0.95 -3.81
CA VAL A 213 26.21 -1.82 -2.86
C VAL A 213 27.18 -2.30 -1.79
N ARG A 214 28.39 -2.66 -2.19
CA ARG A 214 29.46 -3.02 -1.28
C ARG A 214 29.76 -1.94 -0.24
N SER A 215 29.80 -0.68 -0.67
CA SER A 215 30.06 0.47 0.21
C SER A 215 28.87 0.73 1.14
N GLU A 216 27.65 0.53 0.66
CA GLU A 216 26.42 0.63 1.44
C GLU A 216 26.35 -0.47 2.52
N PHE A 217 26.63 -1.73 2.18
CA PHE A 217 26.73 -2.83 3.13
C PHE A 217 27.75 -2.50 4.22
N ARG A 218 28.94 -2.01 3.83
CA ARG A 218 29.98 -1.59 4.77
C ARG A 218 29.50 -0.50 5.71
N GLN A 219 28.82 0.51 5.19
CA GLN A 219 28.28 1.61 5.98
C GLN A 219 27.23 1.10 6.99
N ILE A 220 26.34 0.20 6.57
CA ILE A 220 25.30 -0.39 7.43
C ILE A 220 25.91 -1.13 8.61
N PHE A 221 26.92 -1.95 8.36
CA PHE A 221 27.59 -2.64 9.45
C PHE A 221 28.30 -1.69 10.42
N LEU A 222 28.97 -0.65 9.93
CA LEU A 222 29.58 0.38 10.78
C LEU A 222 28.54 1.10 11.66
N GLU A 223 27.37 1.43 11.09
CA GLU A 223 26.26 2.04 11.82
C GLU A 223 25.66 1.11 12.87
N MET A 224 25.70 -0.19 12.63
CA MET A 224 25.29 -1.22 13.59
C MET A 224 26.36 -1.51 14.66
N GLY A 225 27.48 -0.76 14.65
CA GLY A 225 28.55 -0.89 15.63
C GLY A 225 29.53 -2.03 15.35
N PHE A 226 29.49 -2.63 14.15
CA PHE A 226 30.44 -3.67 13.78
C PHE A 226 31.78 -3.06 13.38
N SER A 227 32.87 -3.72 13.77
CA SER A 227 34.22 -3.39 13.31
C SER A 227 34.56 -4.16 12.04
N GLU A 228 35.19 -3.51 11.06
CA GLU A 228 35.62 -4.17 9.83
C GLU A 228 36.87 -5.03 10.11
N MET A 229 36.84 -6.31 9.71
CA MET A 229 37.98 -7.21 9.91
C MET A 229 38.86 -7.32 8.65
N PRO A 230 40.19 -7.47 8.79
CA PRO A 230 41.11 -7.54 7.66
C PRO A 230 41.04 -8.89 6.91
N THR A 231 40.76 -8.87 5.60
CA THR A 231 40.66 -10.05 4.70
C THR A 231 41.86 -10.20 3.77
N ASN A 232 43.07 -9.90 4.22
CA ASN A 232 44.26 -9.83 3.35
C ASN A 232 44.81 -11.21 2.92
N ASN A 233 44.02 -12.28 3.03
CA ASN A 233 44.41 -13.66 2.77
C ASN A 233 43.39 -14.37 1.85
N TYR A 234 43.73 -14.46 0.55
CA TYR A 234 43.02 -15.31 -0.41
C TYR A 234 43.36 -16.79 -0.24
N VAL A 235 44.58 -17.06 0.19
CA VAL A 235 45.06 -18.40 0.50
C VAL A 235 44.80 -18.70 1.97
N GLU A 236 44.15 -19.81 2.23
CA GLU A 236 43.96 -20.35 3.58
C GLU A 236 44.48 -21.77 3.71
N SER A 237 44.82 -22.17 4.93
CA SER A 237 45.01 -23.60 5.21
C SER A 237 43.67 -24.28 5.42
N SER A 238 43.58 -25.53 4.97
CA SER A 238 42.42 -26.42 5.17
C SER A 238 42.01 -26.48 6.64
N PHE A 239 42.98 -26.39 7.56
CA PHE A 239 42.73 -26.23 8.99
C PHE A 239 41.80 -25.06 9.31
N TRP A 240 42.17 -23.82 8.94
CA TRP A 240 41.39 -22.63 9.30
C TRP A 240 40.08 -22.54 8.52
N ASN A 241 40.08 -23.04 7.29
CA ASN A 241 38.91 -23.00 6.43
C ASN A 241 37.86 -24.05 6.80
N PHE A 242 38.25 -25.19 7.37
CA PHE A 242 37.31 -26.27 7.64
C PHE A 242 37.43 -26.85 9.05
N ASP A 243 38.62 -27.31 9.46
CA ASP A 243 38.79 -28.03 10.74
C ASP A 243 38.47 -27.14 11.95
N ALA A 244 38.96 -25.89 11.94
CA ALA A 244 38.74 -24.88 12.96
C ALA A 244 37.26 -24.48 13.10
N LEU A 245 36.43 -24.79 12.10
CA LEU A 245 34.99 -24.57 12.12
C LEU A 245 34.22 -25.79 12.65
N PHE A 246 34.89 -26.88 13.04
CA PHE A 246 34.22 -28.14 13.37
C PHE A 246 33.50 -28.79 12.16
N GLN A 247 33.96 -28.53 10.94
CA GLN A 247 33.53 -29.27 9.74
C GLN A 247 34.42 -30.50 9.54
N PRO A 248 33.90 -31.73 9.35
CA PRO A 248 34.72 -32.94 9.34
C PRO A 248 35.63 -33.04 8.10
N GLN A 249 36.72 -33.81 8.21
CA GLN A 249 37.71 -33.96 7.12
C GLN A 249 37.19 -34.75 5.91
N GLN A 250 36.19 -35.61 6.09
CA GLN A 250 35.55 -36.36 5.00
C GLN A 250 34.41 -35.57 4.33
N HIS A 251 34.20 -34.30 4.70
CA HIS A 251 33.10 -33.51 4.17
C HIS A 251 33.27 -33.28 2.66
N PRO A 252 32.23 -33.51 1.83
CA PRO A 252 32.33 -33.43 0.37
C PRO A 252 32.80 -32.07 -0.14
N ALA A 253 32.45 -30.97 0.56
CA ALA A 253 32.95 -29.63 0.21
C ALA A 253 34.49 -29.50 0.17
N ARG A 254 35.25 -30.45 0.76
CA ARG A 254 36.72 -30.48 0.70
C ARG A 254 37.25 -31.24 -0.53
N ASP A 255 36.39 -31.79 -1.39
CA ASP A 255 36.82 -32.49 -2.59
C ASP A 255 37.37 -31.51 -3.64
N ALA A 256 38.27 -32.01 -4.49
CA ALA A 256 38.92 -31.22 -5.54
C ALA A 256 37.95 -30.69 -6.61
N HIS A 257 36.72 -31.22 -6.66
CA HIS A 257 35.66 -30.69 -7.52
C HIS A 257 35.06 -29.39 -6.97
N ASP A 258 35.03 -29.22 -5.64
CA ASP A 258 34.35 -28.11 -4.97
C ASP A 258 35.31 -27.06 -4.43
N THR A 259 36.55 -27.45 -4.08
CA THR A 259 37.57 -26.55 -3.53
C THR A 259 38.84 -26.53 -4.39
N PHE A 260 39.35 -25.34 -4.67
CA PHE A 260 40.63 -25.16 -5.35
C PHE A 260 41.81 -25.34 -4.39
N PHE A 261 42.51 -26.46 -4.52
CA PHE A 261 43.77 -26.72 -3.82
C PHE A 261 44.95 -26.06 -4.52
N LEU A 262 45.89 -25.56 -3.74
CA LEU A 262 47.10 -24.93 -4.27
C LEU A 262 48.17 -25.99 -4.55
N THR A 263 48.85 -25.82 -5.68
CA THR A 263 50.09 -26.56 -5.97
C THR A 263 51.30 -25.86 -5.35
N HIS A 264 51.29 -24.53 -5.26
CA HIS A 264 52.34 -23.73 -4.62
C HIS A 264 51.78 -22.44 -3.97
N PRO A 265 52.00 -22.19 -2.66
CA PRO A 265 52.52 -23.13 -1.67
C PRO A 265 51.47 -24.21 -1.33
N ALA A 266 51.77 -25.50 -1.55
CA ALA A 266 50.81 -26.59 -1.35
C ALA A 266 50.40 -26.82 0.11
N ASN A 267 51.32 -26.60 1.06
CA ASN A 267 51.08 -26.84 2.48
C ASN A 267 51.47 -25.62 3.31
N SER A 268 50.69 -25.33 4.34
CA SER A 268 51.07 -24.41 5.39
C SER A 268 51.97 -25.11 6.42
N SER A 269 52.91 -24.36 6.97
CA SER A 269 53.89 -24.83 7.96
C SER A 269 53.72 -24.18 9.33
N LYS A 270 52.79 -23.23 9.49
CA LYS A 270 52.59 -22.45 10.72
C LYS A 270 51.17 -22.62 11.24
N PHE A 271 51.02 -23.31 12.37
CA PHE A 271 49.75 -23.50 13.05
C PHE A 271 49.91 -23.23 14.55
N PRO A 272 48.86 -22.75 15.23
CA PRO A 272 48.79 -22.79 16.68
C PRO A 272 48.65 -24.24 17.15
N MET A 273 49.76 -24.92 17.41
CA MET A 273 49.78 -26.36 17.71
C MET A 273 48.88 -26.73 18.89
N ASP A 274 48.84 -25.91 19.94
CA ASP A 274 47.99 -26.15 21.11
C ASP A 274 46.49 -26.12 20.76
N TYR A 275 46.08 -25.21 19.86
CA TYR A 275 44.70 -25.13 19.38
C TYR A 275 44.37 -26.30 18.46
N LEU A 276 45.30 -26.64 17.55
CA LEU A 276 45.15 -27.74 16.62
C LEU A 276 44.95 -29.07 17.36
N GLU A 277 45.71 -29.35 18.43
CA GLU A 277 45.54 -30.57 19.22
C GLU A 277 44.17 -30.63 19.92
N ARG A 278 43.65 -29.49 20.42
CA ARG A 278 42.29 -29.44 20.97
C ARG A 278 41.24 -29.71 19.89
N VAL A 279 41.36 -29.10 18.72
CA VAL A 279 40.47 -29.35 17.57
C VAL A 279 40.50 -30.82 17.18
N LYS A 280 41.70 -31.41 17.01
CA LYS A 280 41.88 -32.83 16.71
C LYS A 280 41.16 -33.72 17.71
N LYS A 281 41.28 -33.43 19.01
CA LYS A 281 40.64 -34.19 20.08
C LYS A 281 39.11 -34.10 20.02
N VAL A 282 38.57 -32.90 19.86
CA VAL A 282 37.11 -32.67 19.77
C VAL A 282 36.51 -33.35 18.54
N HIS A 283 37.18 -33.30 17.39
CA HIS A 283 36.74 -33.96 16.15
C HIS A 283 36.76 -35.49 16.26
N SER A 284 37.81 -36.07 16.85
CA SER A 284 38.01 -37.51 16.87
C SER A 284 37.23 -38.23 17.96
N VAL A 285 37.49 -37.89 19.23
CA VAL A 285 36.97 -38.60 20.40
C VAL A 285 35.85 -37.86 21.14
N GLY A 286 35.60 -36.61 20.78
CA GLY A 286 34.63 -35.74 21.45
C GLY A 286 35.19 -35.09 22.72
N GLU A 287 34.75 -33.87 22.99
CA GLU A 287 35.04 -33.10 24.22
C GLU A 287 33.94 -32.03 24.41
N TYR A 288 33.92 -31.38 25.58
CA TYR A 288 32.98 -30.28 25.89
C TYR A 288 31.48 -30.63 25.80
N GLY A 289 31.12 -31.88 26.09
CA GLY A 289 29.73 -32.35 26.01
C GLY A 289 29.32 -32.87 24.63
N SER A 290 30.23 -32.86 23.65
CA SER A 290 30.02 -33.46 22.33
C SER A 290 30.69 -34.84 22.22
N GLN A 291 30.11 -35.71 21.38
CA GLN A 291 30.68 -37.03 21.05
C GLN A 291 31.74 -36.97 19.94
N GLY A 292 31.94 -35.79 19.33
CA GLY A 292 32.79 -35.65 18.14
C GLY A 292 32.22 -36.39 16.93
N TYR A 293 33.05 -36.61 15.91
CA TYR A 293 32.67 -37.31 14.68
C TYR A 293 33.14 -38.76 14.61
N GLY A 294 33.97 -39.23 15.56
CA GLY A 294 34.37 -40.64 15.65
C GLY A 294 35.31 -41.11 14.55
N TYR A 295 36.15 -40.23 13.98
CA TYR A 295 37.12 -40.57 12.93
C TYR A 295 38.57 -40.22 13.32
N ASP A 296 39.53 -40.81 12.59
CA ASP A 296 40.96 -40.50 12.74
C ASP A 296 41.33 -39.20 12.02
N TRP A 297 41.57 -38.14 12.78
CA TRP A 297 41.88 -36.81 12.25
C TRP A 297 43.34 -36.73 11.77
N LYS A 298 43.53 -36.35 10.51
CA LYS A 298 44.83 -36.34 9.82
C LYS A 298 45.42 -34.94 9.71
N LEU A 299 46.65 -34.77 10.19
CA LEU A 299 47.36 -33.49 10.12
C LEU A 299 47.66 -33.08 8.67
N GLU A 300 48.01 -34.04 7.82
CA GLU A 300 48.35 -33.82 6.41
C GLU A 300 47.20 -33.15 5.64
N GLU A 301 45.95 -33.50 5.95
CA GLU A 301 44.76 -32.91 5.34
C GLU A 301 44.52 -31.47 5.78
N ALA A 302 44.82 -31.15 7.04
CA ALA A 302 44.71 -29.81 7.60
C ALA A 302 45.83 -28.87 7.12
N GLN A 303 46.98 -29.44 6.72
CA GLN A 303 48.14 -28.71 6.22
C GLN A 303 47.96 -28.18 4.80
N LYS A 304 47.11 -28.79 3.98
CA LYS A 304 46.88 -28.38 2.59
C LYS A 304 46.40 -26.93 2.52
N ASN A 305 47.00 -26.14 1.63
CA ASN A 305 46.53 -24.80 1.32
C ASN A 305 45.52 -24.84 0.19
N ILE A 306 44.51 -23.98 0.31
CA ILE A 306 43.42 -23.84 -0.62
C ILE A 306 43.17 -22.36 -0.90
N LEU A 307 42.47 -22.06 -1.99
CA LEU A 307 41.78 -20.79 -2.09
C LEU A 307 40.61 -20.79 -1.11
N ARG A 308 40.54 -19.75 -0.28
CA ARG A 308 39.52 -19.61 0.76
C ARG A 308 38.14 -19.72 0.12
N THR A 309 37.32 -20.64 0.63
CA THR A 309 36.01 -20.97 0.01
C THR A 309 34.87 -20.14 0.59
N HIS A 310 35.05 -19.58 1.78
CA HIS A 310 34.06 -18.73 2.45
C HIS A 310 34.72 -17.85 3.51
N THR A 311 34.05 -16.75 3.88
CA THR A 311 34.56 -15.77 4.86
C THR A 311 34.64 -16.28 6.30
N THR A 312 33.91 -17.35 6.63
CA THR A 312 33.83 -17.93 7.99
C THR A 312 35.21 -18.34 8.54
N ALA A 313 36.13 -18.75 7.66
CA ALA A 313 37.51 -19.09 8.02
C ALA A 313 38.23 -17.92 8.74
N VAL A 314 37.95 -16.70 8.27
CA VAL A 314 38.58 -15.51 8.81
C VAL A 314 37.89 -15.03 10.09
N SER A 315 36.61 -15.34 10.26
CA SER A 315 35.89 -15.19 11.53
C SER A 315 36.46 -16.10 12.61
N ALA A 316 36.75 -17.37 12.29
CA ALA A 316 37.41 -18.30 13.22
C ALA A 316 38.79 -17.80 13.67
N ARG A 317 39.60 -17.26 12.76
CA ARG A 317 40.88 -16.63 13.12
C ARG A 317 40.72 -15.44 14.05
N MET A 318 39.69 -14.62 13.84
CA MET A 318 39.46 -13.44 14.66
C MET A 318 39.00 -13.83 16.07
N LEU A 319 38.04 -14.76 16.17
CA LEU A 319 37.55 -15.30 17.44
C LEU A 319 38.68 -15.97 18.23
N TYR A 320 39.56 -16.73 17.57
CA TYR A 320 40.72 -17.32 18.23
C TYR A 320 41.70 -16.27 18.80
N ASN A 321 41.89 -15.15 18.11
CA ASN A 321 42.85 -14.12 18.52
C ASN A 321 42.28 -13.10 19.52
N THR A 322 41.00 -13.17 19.89
CA THR A 322 40.35 -12.12 20.68
C THR A 322 39.52 -12.66 21.84
N SER A 323 39.56 -11.98 22.99
CA SER A 323 38.97 -12.40 24.26
C SER A 323 37.82 -11.49 24.77
N ALA A 324 37.20 -10.69 23.91
CA ALA A 324 36.16 -9.72 24.29
C ALA A 324 34.89 -9.82 23.41
N SER A 325 33.76 -9.30 23.91
CA SER A 325 32.51 -9.16 23.13
C SER A 325 32.74 -8.23 21.94
N ILE A 326 32.49 -8.73 20.73
CA ILE A 326 32.83 -8.05 19.48
C ILE A 326 31.74 -8.31 18.44
N GLY A 327 31.22 -7.23 17.85
CA GLY A 327 30.53 -7.26 16.56
C GLY A 327 31.54 -6.94 15.45
N VAL A 328 31.70 -7.84 14.49
CA VAL A 328 32.67 -7.70 13.40
C VAL A 328 32.11 -8.13 12.06
N PHE A 329 32.43 -7.39 10.99
CA PHE A 329 31.94 -7.66 9.64
C PHE A 329 33.04 -7.54 8.59
N ARG A 330 32.81 -8.09 7.39
CA ARG A 330 33.82 -8.10 6.30
C ARG A 330 33.27 -7.74 4.94
N ASN A 331 34.19 -7.25 4.10
CA ASN A 331 33.92 -6.78 2.77
C ASN A 331 35.09 -7.09 1.81
N GLU A 332 34.89 -7.93 0.81
CA GLU A 332 35.99 -8.37 -0.06
C GLU A 332 36.30 -7.38 -1.20
N THR A 333 37.56 -7.38 -1.66
CA THR A 333 38.05 -6.57 -2.78
C THR A 333 38.94 -7.46 -3.65
N LEU A 334 38.54 -7.93 -4.85
CA LEU A 334 39.54 -8.27 -5.89
C LEU A 334 39.03 -8.42 -7.33
N ASP A 335 40.02 -8.71 -8.19
CA ASP A 335 40.32 -8.45 -9.60
C ASP A 335 39.62 -9.38 -10.60
N ALA A 336 39.47 -8.92 -11.84
CA ALA A 336 38.52 -9.41 -12.84
C ALA A 336 39.11 -10.44 -13.80
N THR A 337 39.32 -11.70 -13.39
CA THR A 337 39.48 -12.80 -14.37
C THR A 337 38.99 -14.16 -13.85
N HIS A 338 37.75 -14.48 -14.25
CA HIS A 338 37.06 -15.79 -14.29
C HIS A 338 36.10 -16.17 -13.14
N LEU A 339 34.84 -16.47 -13.53
CA LEU A 339 33.59 -16.67 -12.76
C LEU A 339 33.55 -17.84 -11.74
N ALA A 340 34.67 -18.21 -11.11
CA ALA A 340 34.69 -19.20 -10.03
C ALA A 340 34.67 -18.56 -8.62
N GLU A 341 34.56 -17.23 -8.55
CA GLU A 341 34.65 -16.41 -7.36
C GLU A 341 33.47 -15.43 -7.27
N PHE A 342 32.96 -15.20 -6.05
CA PHE A 342 31.91 -14.22 -5.74
C PHE A 342 32.20 -13.59 -4.38
N HIS A 343 31.70 -12.38 -4.17
CA HIS A 343 31.92 -11.65 -2.92
C HIS A 343 30.95 -12.15 -1.86
N GLN A 344 31.50 -12.62 -0.75
CA GLN A 344 30.73 -12.92 0.44
C GLN A 344 30.93 -11.82 1.48
N VAL A 345 29.82 -11.41 2.10
CA VAL A 345 29.80 -10.50 3.24
C VAL A 345 29.26 -11.27 4.43
N GLU A 346 29.93 -11.14 5.57
CA GLU A 346 29.62 -11.87 6.79
C GLU A 346 29.67 -10.94 7.99
N GLY A 347 28.67 -11.08 8.86
CA GLY A 347 28.60 -10.43 10.18
C GLY A 347 28.68 -11.48 11.28
N VAL A 348 29.45 -11.20 12.32
CA VAL A 348 29.62 -12.08 13.48
C VAL A 348 29.52 -11.24 14.76
N ILE A 349 28.72 -11.68 15.72
CA ILE A 349 28.63 -11.09 17.07
C ILE A 349 28.96 -12.18 18.10
N ALA A 350 29.93 -11.91 18.96
CA ALA A 350 30.22 -12.71 20.14
C ALA A 350 29.82 -11.94 21.40
N ASP A 351 28.95 -12.51 22.23
CA ASP A 351 28.56 -11.93 23.53
C ASP A 351 27.99 -12.99 24.49
N VAL A 352 27.84 -12.63 25.76
CA VAL A 352 27.32 -13.53 26.79
C VAL A 352 25.83 -13.77 26.58
N GLY A 353 25.42 -15.03 26.47
CA GLY A 353 24.01 -15.42 26.45
C GLY A 353 23.23 -15.08 25.17
N LEU A 354 23.90 -14.83 24.04
CA LEU A 354 23.20 -14.62 22.76
C LEU A 354 22.31 -15.81 22.39
N THR A 355 21.14 -15.49 21.83
CA THR A 355 20.09 -16.45 21.46
C THR A 355 19.77 -16.38 19.97
N LEU A 356 18.97 -17.34 19.50
CA LEU A 356 18.42 -17.30 18.15
C LEU A 356 17.57 -16.04 17.88
N GLY A 357 16.89 -15.53 18.92
CA GLY A 357 16.11 -14.31 18.84
C GLY A 357 16.99 -13.09 18.57
N ASP A 358 18.19 -13.04 19.14
CA ASP A 358 19.15 -11.95 18.92
C ASP A 358 19.72 -11.98 17.51
N LEU A 359 19.98 -13.18 16.96
CA LEU A 359 20.35 -13.35 15.56
C LEU A 359 19.25 -12.84 14.63
N ILE A 360 18.01 -13.29 14.83
CA ILE A 360 16.86 -12.86 14.01
C ILE A 360 16.66 -11.34 14.12
N GLY A 361 16.72 -10.79 15.33
CA GLY A 361 16.62 -9.34 15.57
C GLY A 361 17.71 -8.55 14.85
N THR A 362 18.96 -9.04 14.90
CA THR A 362 20.09 -8.44 14.19
C THR A 362 19.91 -8.51 12.68
N LEU A 363 19.44 -9.63 12.14
CA LEU A 363 19.16 -9.78 10.71
C LEU A 363 18.06 -8.83 10.24
N TYR A 364 16.96 -8.70 11.01
CA TYR A 364 15.94 -7.70 10.72
C TYR A 364 16.49 -6.28 10.75
N ALA A 365 17.31 -5.93 11.75
CA ALA A 365 17.95 -4.62 11.81
C ALA A 365 18.86 -4.38 10.59
N PHE A 366 19.67 -5.37 10.21
CA PHE A 366 20.59 -5.30 9.06
C PHE A 366 19.84 -5.13 7.74
N PHE A 367 18.89 -6.00 7.44
CA PHE A 367 18.15 -5.97 6.17
C PHE A 367 17.15 -4.82 6.09
N SER A 368 16.60 -4.34 7.22
CA SER A 368 15.77 -3.14 7.22
C SER A 368 16.53 -1.91 6.72
N LYS A 369 17.81 -1.77 7.12
CA LYS A 369 18.71 -0.71 6.60
C LYS A 369 19.03 -0.86 5.11
N LEU A 370 18.88 -2.07 4.54
CA LEU A 370 18.95 -2.32 3.10
C LEU A 370 17.62 -2.11 2.36
N GLY A 371 16.55 -1.72 3.06
CA GLY A 371 15.21 -1.58 2.50
C GLY A 371 14.47 -2.91 2.30
N ILE A 372 14.96 -4.01 2.89
CA ILE A 372 14.35 -5.34 2.84
C ILE A 372 13.62 -5.59 4.16
N THR A 373 12.28 -5.58 4.13
CA THR A 373 11.45 -5.72 5.34
C THR A 373 10.69 -7.04 5.41
N GLN A 374 10.49 -7.71 4.28
CA GLN A 374 9.87 -9.03 4.21
C GLN A 374 10.96 -10.10 4.22
N LEU A 375 11.33 -10.53 5.42
CA LEU A 375 12.23 -11.67 5.62
C LEU A 375 11.43 -12.90 6.05
N ASP A 376 11.93 -14.06 5.65
CA ASP A 376 11.51 -15.35 6.17
C ASP A 376 12.75 -16.19 6.45
N PHE A 377 12.65 -17.08 7.43
CA PHE A 377 13.79 -17.88 7.90
C PHE A 377 13.40 -19.34 7.88
N LYS A 378 14.22 -20.14 7.20
CA LYS A 378 14.00 -21.57 7.08
C LYS A 378 15.09 -22.31 7.83
N PRO A 379 14.77 -23.30 8.69
CA PRO A 379 15.78 -24.17 9.28
C PRO A 379 16.67 -24.78 8.20
N ALA A 380 17.97 -24.69 8.42
CA ALA A 380 19.00 -25.18 7.50
C ALA A 380 20.02 -26.03 8.27
N TYR A 381 21.06 -26.47 7.58
CA TYR A 381 22.18 -27.16 8.19
C TYR A 381 23.48 -26.56 7.70
N ASN A 382 24.29 -26.02 8.62
CA ASN A 382 25.71 -25.81 8.39
C ASN A 382 26.49 -26.64 9.42
N PRO A 383 27.61 -27.27 9.03
CA PRO A 383 28.40 -28.11 9.96
C PRO A 383 28.83 -27.37 11.24
N TYR A 384 28.99 -26.06 11.15
CA TYR A 384 29.58 -25.21 12.18
C TYR A 384 28.57 -24.35 12.93
N THR A 385 27.27 -24.45 12.64
CA THR A 385 26.22 -23.74 13.38
C THR A 385 25.10 -24.66 13.88
N GLU A 386 24.62 -24.43 15.10
CA GLU A 386 23.44 -25.09 15.66
C GLU A 386 22.76 -24.17 16.69
N PRO A 387 21.52 -23.69 16.44
CA PRO A 387 20.71 -23.87 15.23
C PRO A 387 21.25 -23.07 14.01
N SER A 388 20.88 -23.52 12.80
CA SER A 388 21.18 -22.88 11.50
C SER A 388 19.90 -22.46 10.77
N MET A 389 19.94 -21.36 10.02
CA MET A 389 18.82 -20.90 9.18
C MET A 389 19.26 -20.25 7.87
N GLU A 390 18.56 -20.58 6.79
CA GLU A 390 18.59 -19.83 5.53
C GLU A 390 17.71 -18.59 5.64
N ILE A 391 18.15 -17.51 5.00
CA ILE A 391 17.49 -16.20 5.01
C ILE A 391 16.87 -15.99 3.64
N PHE A 392 15.55 -15.78 3.62
CA PHE A 392 14.77 -15.47 2.43
C PHE A 392 14.26 -14.05 2.48
N CYS A 393 14.18 -13.38 1.34
CA CYS A 393 13.40 -12.16 1.19
C CYS A 393 12.37 -12.26 0.06
N PHE A 394 11.25 -11.57 0.22
CA PHE A 394 10.23 -11.51 -0.82
C PHE A 394 10.56 -10.43 -1.84
N HIS A 395 10.63 -10.79 -3.12
CA HIS A 395 10.88 -9.86 -4.21
C HIS A 395 9.55 -9.44 -4.86
N PRO A 396 9.04 -8.21 -4.65
CA PRO A 396 7.72 -7.78 -5.12
C PRO A 396 7.61 -7.78 -6.65
N GLY A 397 8.67 -7.42 -7.38
CA GLY A 397 8.66 -7.44 -8.85
C GLY A 397 8.64 -8.84 -9.49
N LEU A 398 9.06 -9.87 -8.75
CA LEU A 398 9.12 -11.27 -9.22
C LEU A 398 8.06 -12.13 -8.53
N ASN A 399 7.33 -11.56 -7.57
CA ASN A 399 6.30 -12.21 -6.76
C ASN A 399 6.76 -13.56 -6.17
N LYS A 400 7.99 -13.63 -5.66
CA LYS A 400 8.60 -14.86 -5.13
C LYS A 400 9.54 -14.59 -3.96
N TRP A 401 9.68 -15.59 -3.07
CA TRP A 401 10.72 -15.63 -2.06
C TRP A 401 12.06 -16.04 -2.68
N ILE A 402 13.12 -15.31 -2.33
CA ILE A 402 14.47 -15.48 -2.85
C ILE A 402 15.40 -15.70 -1.66
N GLU A 403 16.18 -16.77 -1.70
CA GLU A 403 17.25 -17.01 -0.75
C GLU A 403 18.36 -15.97 -0.96
N ILE A 404 18.66 -15.22 0.09
CA ILE A 404 19.67 -14.15 0.06
C ILE A 404 20.88 -14.43 0.93
N GLY A 405 20.79 -15.35 1.88
CA GLY A 405 21.92 -15.67 2.76
C GLY A 405 21.64 -16.85 3.68
N ASN A 406 22.60 -17.11 4.56
CA ASN A 406 22.56 -18.17 5.56
C ASN A 406 23.11 -17.63 6.90
N SER A 407 22.67 -18.18 8.01
CA SER A 407 23.05 -17.75 9.35
C SER A 407 22.91 -18.85 10.39
N GLY A 408 23.45 -18.64 11.58
CA GLY A 408 23.28 -19.56 12.70
C GLY A 408 24.11 -19.18 13.92
N LEU A 409 24.00 -19.99 14.97
CA LEU A 409 24.80 -19.89 16.19
C LEU A 409 25.99 -20.82 16.07
N PHE A 410 27.22 -20.34 16.21
CA PHE A 410 28.38 -21.22 16.15
C PHE A 410 28.35 -22.28 17.24
N ARG A 411 28.70 -23.51 16.83
CA ARG A 411 28.68 -24.68 17.70
C ARG A 411 29.68 -24.55 18.85
N PRO A 412 29.35 -25.02 20.07
CA PRO A 412 30.31 -25.06 21.18
C PRO A 412 31.59 -25.84 20.84
N GLU A 413 31.49 -26.87 20.00
CA GLU A 413 32.63 -27.66 19.53
C GLU A 413 33.61 -26.86 18.65
N MET A 414 33.14 -25.77 18.03
CA MET A 414 34.00 -24.81 17.33
C MET A 414 34.60 -23.79 18.31
N LEU A 415 33.78 -23.26 19.23
CA LEU A 415 34.16 -22.11 20.07
C LEU A 415 35.03 -22.48 21.28
N LEU A 416 34.69 -23.55 22.00
CA LEU A 416 35.36 -23.92 23.25
C LEU A 416 36.83 -24.33 23.05
N PRO A 417 37.22 -25.04 21.97
CA PRO A 417 38.63 -25.28 21.68
C PRO A 417 39.44 -23.99 21.43
N MET A 418 38.79 -22.88 21.03
CA MET A 418 39.44 -21.58 20.91
C MET A 418 39.73 -20.91 22.27
N ASN A 419 39.34 -21.53 23.39
CA ASN A 419 39.37 -20.99 24.76
C ASN A 419 38.42 -19.81 25.00
N LEU A 420 37.31 -19.73 24.25
CA LEU A 420 36.24 -18.80 24.58
C LEU A 420 35.51 -19.26 25.86
N PRO A 421 35.05 -18.32 26.71
CA PRO A 421 34.28 -18.66 27.91
C PRO A 421 32.99 -19.44 27.58
N PRO A 422 32.57 -20.44 28.37
CA PRO A 422 31.38 -21.26 28.08
C PRO A 422 30.05 -20.51 28.06
N ASP A 423 29.99 -19.32 28.63
CA ASP A 423 28.82 -18.44 28.66
C ASP A 423 28.77 -17.47 27.46
N VAL A 424 29.82 -17.41 26.65
CA VAL A 424 29.87 -16.63 25.40
C VAL A 424 29.32 -17.46 24.25
N ASN A 425 28.26 -16.96 23.63
CA ASN A 425 27.69 -17.49 22.41
C ASN A 425 28.08 -16.59 21.23
N VAL A 426 28.17 -17.17 20.04
CA VAL A 426 28.50 -16.42 18.82
C VAL A 426 27.42 -16.64 17.77
N ILE A 427 26.81 -15.55 17.31
CA ILE A 427 25.85 -15.55 16.20
C ILE A 427 26.54 -15.02 14.94
N ALA A 428 26.25 -15.63 13.80
CA ALA A 428 26.85 -15.25 12.53
C ALA A 428 25.86 -15.34 11.37
N TRP A 429 26.07 -14.53 10.34
CA TRP A 429 25.35 -14.64 9.08
C TRP A 429 26.20 -14.20 7.90
N GLY A 430 25.92 -14.77 6.73
CA GLY A 430 26.60 -14.45 5.49
C GLY A 430 25.66 -14.42 4.29
N LEU A 431 26.00 -13.59 3.31
CA LEU A 431 25.27 -13.42 2.05
C LEU A 431 26.23 -13.03 0.93
N SER A 432 25.83 -13.28 -0.32
CA SER A 432 26.59 -12.79 -1.47
C SER A 432 26.18 -11.38 -1.85
N LEU A 433 27.12 -10.53 -2.29
CA LEU A 433 26.79 -9.14 -2.71
C LEU A 433 26.10 -9.09 -4.07
N GLU A 434 26.30 -10.10 -4.91
CA GLU A 434 25.83 -10.10 -6.28
C GLU A 434 24.31 -10.24 -6.36
N ARG A 435 23.69 -11.14 -5.56
CA ARG A 435 22.22 -11.34 -5.60
C ARG A 435 21.47 -10.06 -5.19
N PRO A 436 21.79 -9.38 -4.06
CA PRO A 436 21.18 -8.10 -3.71
C PRO A 436 21.43 -7.02 -4.76
N THR A 437 22.63 -6.96 -5.34
CA THR A 437 22.95 -5.97 -6.39
C THR A 437 22.11 -6.19 -7.65
N MET A 438 21.97 -7.45 -8.08
CA MET A 438 21.13 -7.83 -9.22
C MET A 438 19.67 -7.42 -9.01
N VAL A 439 19.12 -7.71 -7.83
CA VAL A 439 17.76 -7.31 -7.45
C VAL A 439 17.62 -5.78 -7.43
N LYS A 440 18.55 -5.07 -6.79
CA LYS A 440 18.49 -3.61 -6.61
C LYS A 440 18.57 -2.85 -7.93
N TYR A 441 19.36 -3.34 -8.89
CA TYR A 441 19.55 -2.70 -10.19
C TYR A 441 18.76 -3.35 -11.33
N GLY A 442 17.92 -4.35 -11.04
CA GLY A 442 17.11 -5.03 -12.06
C GLY A 442 17.91 -5.83 -13.10
N ILE A 443 19.05 -6.38 -12.69
CA ILE A 443 19.96 -7.15 -13.56
C ILE A 443 19.61 -8.64 -13.44
N ASN A 444 19.35 -9.28 -14.58
CA ASN A 444 18.89 -10.67 -14.62
C ASN A 444 20.03 -11.69 -14.71
N ASN A 445 21.23 -11.26 -15.12
CA ASN A 445 22.41 -12.12 -15.25
C ASN A 445 23.62 -11.52 -14.51
N ILE A 446 24.20 -12.30 -13.60
CA ILE A 446 25.36 -11.91 -12.79
C ILE A 446 26.59 -11.56 -13.65
N ARG A 447 26.69 -12.10 -14.87
CA ARG A 447 27.79 -11.81 -15.81
C ARG A 447 27.74 -10.40 -16.39
N ASP A 448 26.57 -9.78 -16.37
CA ASP A 448 26.39 -8.38 -16.78
C ASP A 448 26.84 -7.42 -15.65
N LEU A 449 27.10 -7.97 -14.45
CA LEU A 449 27.54 -7.26 -13.27
C LEU A 449 29.01 -7.53 -12.93
N VAL A 450 29.60 -8.66 -13.33
CA VAL A 450 30.96 -9.05 -12.90
C VAL A 450 31.80 -9.56 -14.07
N GLY A 451 33.00 -9.00 -14.23
CA GLY A 451 34.02 -9.44 -15.18
C GLY A 451 34.25 -8.50 -16.37
N PRO A 452 35.13 -8.87 -17.31
CA PRO A 452 35.57 -8.00 -18.41
C PRO A 452 34.51 -7.79 -19.52
N LYS A 453 33.32 -8.40 -19.41
CA LYS A 453 32.23 -8.35 -20.41
C LYS A 453 31.04 -7.47 -20.00
N VAL A 454 31.16 -6.69 -18.93
CA VAL A 454 30.13 -5.73 -18.48
C VAL A 454 29.83 -4.75 -19.63
N ASP A 455 28.54 -4.60 -20.00
CA ASP A 455 28.13 -3.77 -21.13
C ASP A 455 28.17 -2.27 -20.78
N LEU A 456 29.01 -1.53 -21.49
CA LEU A 456 29.22 -0.08 -21.34
C LEU A 456 28.55 0.74 -22.48
N LYS A 457 27.84 0.12 -23.45
CA LYS A 457 27.69 0.64 -24.82
C LYS A 457 26.35 1.28 -25.24
N MET A 458 25.46 1.72 -24.34
CA MET A 458 24.24 2.45 -24.79
C MET A 458 24.51 3.83 -25.43
N GLN A 459 25.73 4.38 -25.34
CA GLN A 459 26.09 5.69 -25.94
C GLN A 459 26.42 5.63 -27.44
N GLU A 460 26.95 4.51 -27.97
CA GLU A 460 27.47 4.41 -29.36
C GLU A 460 26.38 4.60 -30.44
N LEU A 461 25.18 4.03 -30.24
CA LEU A 461 24.09 4.09 -31.21
C LEU A 461 23.49 5.52 -31.34
N THR A 462 23.58 6.29 -30.26
CA THR A 462 23.03 7.66 -30.13
C THR A 462 23.84 8.64 -30.99
N GLU A 463 25.18 8.53 -30.95
CA GLU A 463 26.09 9.32 -31.78
C GLU A 463 26.00 8.95 -33.27
N GLN A 464 25.83 7.66 -33.57
CA GLN A 464 25.66 7.18 -34.95
C GLN A 464 24.37 7.75 -35.58
N LEU A 465 23.28 7.80 -34.82
CA LEU A 465 22.02 8.39 -35.28
C LEU A 465 22.16 9.89 -35.57
N LEU A 466 22.88 10.64 -34.71
CA LEU A 466 23.16 12.07 -34.91
C LEU A 466 24.01 12.33 -36.16
N LYS A 467 25.10 11.57 -36.36
CA LYS A 467 25.96 11.67 -37.55
C LYS A 467 25.23 11.29 -38.84
N TYR A 468 24.31 10.34 -38.77
CA TYR A 468 23.50 9.95 -39.93
C TYR A 468 22.52 11.06 -40.32
N LEU A 469 21.88 11.69 -39.34
CA LEU A 469 20.95 12.83 -39.53
C LEU A 469 21.65 14.12 -39.97
N GLU A 470 22.95 14.27 -39.69
CA GLU A 470 23.76 15.37 -40.23
C GLU A 470 23.77 15.39 -41.77
N HIS A 471 23.70 14.21 -42.40
CA HIS A 471 23.83 14.02 -43.85
C HIS A 471 22.50 13.71 -44.57
N HIS A 472 21.38 13.58 -43.85
CA HIS A 472 20.07 13.22 -44.41
C HIS A 472 18.96 14.15 -43.88
N ASP A 473 18.15 14.70 -44.79
CA ASP A 473 17.12 15.70 -44.44
C ASP A 473 15.90 15.10 -43.71
N GLN A 474 15.46 13.91 -44.12
CA GLN A 474 14.40 13.15 -43.48
C GLN A 474 14.67 11.65 -43.54
N VAL A 475 14.41 10.93 -42.44
CA VAL A 475 14.52 9.47 -42.41
C VAL A 475 13.49 8.85 -41.47
N ASP A 476 12.86 7.74 -41.88
CA ASP A 476 12.02 6.94 -40.99
C ASP A 476 12.89 5.99 -40.15
N THR A 477 12.63 5.91 -38.85
CA THR A 477 13.23 4.92 -37.94
C THR A 477 13.20 3.46 -38.42
N LEU A 478 12.26 3.05 -39.28
CA LEU A 478 12.20 1.70 -39.86
C LEU A 478 13.26 1.50 -40.95
N ASP A 479 13.60 2.55 -41.70
CA ASP A 479 14.61 2.50 -42.76
C ASP A 479 16.04 2.43 -42.18
N LEU A 480 16.19 2.80 -40.91
CA LEU A 480 17.45 2.76 -40.17
C LEU A 480 17.83 1.35 -39.66
N VAL A 481 16.87 0.43 -39.60
CA VAL A 481 17.08 -0.97 -39.16
C VAL A 481 18.15 -1.68 -40.01
N PRO A 482 18.04 -1.72 -41.36
CA PRO A 482 19.08 -2.32 -42.20
C PRO A 482 20.38 -1.49 -42.25
N VAL A 483 20.34 -0.19 -41.96
CA VAL A 483 21.51 0.72 -42.02
C VAL A 483 22.42 0.52 -40.81
N PHE A 484 21.85 0.48 -39.61
CA PHE A 484 22.61 0.27 -38.38
C PHE A 484 22.77 -1.20 -38.00
N ASN A 485 22.11 -2.11 -38.73
CA ASN A 485 22.07 -3.54 -38.44
C ASN A 485 21.63 -3.82 -36.99
N GLU A 486 20.62 -3.07 -36.53
CA GLU A 486 20.10 -3.10 -35.16
C GLU A 486 18.58 -3.21 -35.16
N GLU A 487 18.03 -3.82 -34.10
CA GLU A 487 16.58 -3.95 -33.94
C GLU A 487 15.90 -2.58 -33.81
N HIS A 488 14.71 -2.43 -34.40
CA HIS A 488 13.95 -1.18 -34.36
C HIS A 488 13.72 -0.67 -32.92
N GLN A 489 13.53 -1.55 -31.94
CA GLN A 489 13.36 -1.16 -30.54
C GLN A 489 14.58 -0.45 -29.94
N LYS A 490 15.80 -0.84 -30.34
CA LYS A 490 17.03 -0.19 -29.88
C LYS A 490 17.20 1.19 -30.50
N ILE A 491 16.86 1.34 -31.78
CA ILE A 491 16.86 2.63 -32.50
C ILE A 491 15.83 3.58 -31.86
N ILE A 492 14.65 3.08 -31.50
CA ILE A 492 13.63 3.83 -30.76
C ILE A 492 14.11 4.17 -29.34
N GLY A 493 14.86 3.28 -28.70
CA GLY A 493 15.53 3.53 -27.43
C GLY A 493 16.53 4.67 -27.51
N ALA A 494 17.44 4.65 -28.49
CA ALA A 494 18.41 5.71 -28.76
C ALA A 494 17.72 7.04 -29.11
N LEU A 495 16.64 7.01 -29.90
CA LEU A 495 15.84 8.19 -30.22
C LEU A 495 15.19 8.80 -28.97
N LYS A 496 14.71 7.99 -28.02
CA LYS A 496 14.18 8.47 -26.74
C LYS A 496 15.28 9.14 -25.90
N VAL A 497 16.50 8.61 -25.94
CA VAL A 497 17.66 9.22 -25.28
C VAL A 497 18.00 10.56 -25.92
N LEU A 498 18.08 10.66 -27.25
CA LEU A 498 18.28 11.95 -27.95
C LEU A 498 17.20 12.97 -27.63
N ARG A 499 15.94 12.52 -27.50
CA ARG A 499 14.82 13.38 -27.10
C ARG A 499 14.96 13.91 -25.67
N GLN A 500 15.59 13.15 -24.78
CA GLN A 500 15.88 13.59 -23.41
C GLN A 500 17.09 14.52 -23.33
N VAL A 501 17.84 14.65 -24.41
CA VAL A 501 19.17 15.28 -24.49
C VAL A 501 19.13 16.51 -25.44
N GLU A 502 17.93 17.03 -25.74
CA GLU A 502 17.71 18.31 -26.46
C GLU A 502 18.35 18.42 -27.86
N VAL A 503 18.34 17.35 -28.66
CA VAL A 503 18.45 17.53 -30.11
C VAL A 503 17.05 17.60 -30.69
N SER A 504 16.63 18.81 -31.07
CA SER A 504 15.33 19.04 -31.70
C SER A 504 15.28 18.38 -33.06
N PHE A 505 14.43 17.35 -33.19
CA PHE A 505 14.04 16.79 -34.48
C PHE A 505 12.52 16.90 -34.60
N PRO A 506 11.96 17.55 -35.65
CA PRO A 506 10.54 17.45 -35.92
C PRO A 506 10.16 15.98 -36.11
N LEU A 507 9.30 15.49 -35.23
CA LEU A 507 8.93 14.09 -35.16
C LEU A 507 7.49 13.92 -35.64
N CYS A 508 7.30 13.44 -36.87
CA CYS A 508 5.97 13.00 -37.31
C CYS A 508 5.80 11.54 -36.91
N GLN A 509 4.88 11.27 -35.96
CA GLN A 509 4.54 9.89 -35.59
C GLN A 509 3.73 9.26 -36.72
N HIS A 510 4.29 8.25 -37.37
CA HIS A 510 3.58 7.47 -38.36
C HIS A 510 3.08 6.15 -37.75
N ARG A 511 1.83 5.80 -38.05
CA ARG A 511 1.19 4.57 -37.59
C ARG A 511 0.72 3.79 -38.78
N VAL A 512 1.39 2.68 -39.08
CA VAL A 512 0.94 1.76 -40.10
C VAL A 512 0.21 0.61 -39.42
N LYS A 513 -1.07 0.45 -39.78
CA LYS A 513 -1.88 -0.69 -39.36
C LYS A 513 -1.75 -1.78 -40.40
N THR A 514 -1.18 -2.92 -40.03
CA THR A 514 -1.12 -4.11 -40.89
C THR A 514 -1.91 -5.24 -40.25
N TRP A 515 -2.49 -6.08 -41.10
CA TRP A 515 -3.16 -7.30 -40.66
C TRP A 515 -2.17 -8.45 -40.70
N SER A 516 -2.05 -9.19 -39.60
CA SER A 516 -1.24 -10.42 -39.55
C SER A 516 -2.11 -11.62 -39.23
N LEU A 517 -1.71 -12.79 -39.73
CA LEU A 517 -2.34 -14.06 -39.36
C LEU A 517 -2.01 -14.42 -37.91
N THR A 518 -2.98 -14.97 -37.20
CA THR A 518 -2.77 -15.66 -35.92
C THR A 518 -2.26 -17.09 -36.18
N ASP A 519 -1.86 -17.81 -35.14
CA ASP A 519 -1.52 -19.25 -35.26
C ASP A 519 -2.69 -20.07 -35.84
N GLU A 520 -3.91 -19.74 -35.44
CA GLU A 520 -5.12 -20.38 -35.96
C GLU A 520 -5.38 -19.99 -37.43
N GLY A 521 -5.15 -18.74 -37.81
CA GLY A 521 -5.23 -18.29 -39.20
C GLY A 521 -4.22 -18.99 -40.12
N ARG A 522 -2.99 -19.20 -39.64
CA ARG A 522 -1.97 -19.99 -40.37
C ARG A 522 -2.42 -21.44 -40.58
N ALA A 523 -2.99 -22.07 -39.55
CA ALA A 523 -3.52 -23.43 -39.66
C ALA A 523 -4.66 -23.54 -40.69
N VAL A 524 -5.50 -22.51 -40.82
CA VAL A 524 -6.56 -22.44 -41.84
C VAL A 524 -6.00 -22.25 -43.26
N VAL A 525 -4.93 -21.48 -43.42
CA VAL A 525 -4.24 -21.34 -44.72
C VAL A 525 -3.73 -22.70 -45.22
N GLU A 526 -3.13 -23.49 -44.33
CA GLU A 526 -2.56 -24.80 -44.67
C GLU A 526 -3.62 -25.89 -44.86
N ASN A 527 -4.61 -25.98 -43.97
CA ASN A 527 -5.51 -27.14 -43.88
C ASN A 527 -6.94 -26.89 -44.39
N GLY A 528 -7.29 -25.62 -44.67
CA GLY A 528 -8.65 -25.19 -44.99
C GLY A 528 -9.40 -24.64 -43.77
N SER A 529 -10.50 -23.93 -44.02
CA SER A 529 -11.34 -23.37 -42.96
C SER A 529 -12.03 -24.47 -42.16
N HIS A 530 -12.39 -24.16 -40.91
CA HIS A 530 -13.01 -25.12 -40.01
C HIS A 530 -14.28 -25.73 -40.62
N GLU A 531 -15.08 -24.94 -41.35
CA GLU A 531 -16.27 -25.38 -42.08
C GLU A 531 -15.93 -26.31 -43.27
N ALA A 532 -14.85 -26.04 -44.01
CA ALA A 532 -14.42 -26.88 -45.12
C ALA A 532 -13.81 -28.22 -44.64
N VAL A 533 -13.05 -28.18 -43.54
CA VAL A 533 -12.51 -29.38 -42.87
C VAL A 533 -13.65 -30.28 -42.40
N VAL A 534 -14.68 -29.71 -41.75
CA VAL A 534 -15.87 -30.46 -41.32
C VAL A 534 -16.64 -31.04 -42.50
N TYR A 535 -16.83 -30.29 -43.59
CA TYR A 535 -17.48 -30.81 -44.80
C TYR A 535 -16.71 -32.00 -45.42
N ARG A 536 -15.38 -31.88 -45.54
CA ARG A 536 -14.51 -32.96 -46.07
C ARG A 536 -14.53 -34.21 -45.19
N ALA A 537 -14.71 -34.05 -43.88
CA ALA A 537 -14.82 -35.15 -42.93
C ALA A 537 -16.15 -35.94 -43.00
N VAL A 538 -17.20 -35.40 -43.62
CA VAL A 538 -18.48 -36.12 -43.80
C VAL A 538 -18.39 -37.05 -45.02
N PRO A 539 -18.44 -38.39 -44.88
CA PRO A 539 -18.48 -39.32 -46.01
C PRO A 539 -19.84 -39.32 -46.71
N ALA A 540 -19.93 -39.89 -47.92
CA ALA A 540 -21.17 -39.94 -48.70
C ALA A 540 -22.32 -40.69 -47.99
N GLU A 541 -21.98 -41.71 -47.20
CA GLU A 541 -22.88 -42.50 -46.36
C GLU A 541 -23.47 -41.70 -45.17
N GLY A 542 -22.87 -40.55 -44.83
CA GLY A 542 -23.12 -39.78 -43.62
C GLY A 542 -22.28 -40.25 -42.42
N ILE A 543 -22.11 -39.36 -41.43
CA ILE A 543 -21.39 -39.64 -40.18
C ILE A 543 -22.20 -39.17 -38.99
N THR A 544 -22.09 -39.84 -37.85
CA THR A 544 -22.80 -39.39 -36.65
C THR A 544 -22.28 -38.03 -36.20
N GLN A 545 -23.15 -37.18 -35.66
CA GLN A 545 -22.75 -35.87 -35.16
C GLN A 545 -21.68 -35.99 -34.05
N ALA A 546 -21.74 -37.04 -33.22
CA ALA A 546 -20.79 -37.25 -32.13
C ALA A 546 -19.37 -37.61 -32.63
N GLU A 547 -19.26 -38.36 -33.72
CA GLU A 547 -17.97 -38.70 -34.34
C GLU A 547 -17.38 -37.52 -35.10
N LEU A 548 -18.23 -36.75 -35.80
CA LEU A 548 -17.80 -35.54 -36.52
C LEU A 548 -17.22 -34.46 -35.59
N MET A 549 -17.74 -34.37 -34.36
CA MET A 549 -17.24 -33.41 -33.36
C MET A 549 -15.85 -33.76 -32.80
N LYS A 550 -15.36 -34.98 -33.05
CA LYS A 550 -14.02 -35.43 -32.63
C LYS A 550 -12.97 -35.24 -33.72
N THR A 551 -13.35 -34.88 -34.94
CA THR A 551 -12.44 -34.84 -36.10
C THR A 551 -11.46 -33.67 -36.07
N SER A 552 -11.79 -32.56 -35.39
CA SER A 552 -10.85 -31.45 -35.19
C SER A 552 -11.15 -30.70 -33.90
N ALA A 553 -10.15 -30.03 -33.33
CA ALA A 553 -10.30 -29.24 -32.10
C ALA A 553 -11.38 -28.15 -32.23
N ASN A 554 -11.57 -27.61 -33.44
CA ASN A 554 -12.54 -26.57 -33.77
C ASN A 554 -13.78 -27.09 -34.53
N ALA A 555 -14.04 -28.40 -34.49
CA ALA A 555 -15.13 -29.04 -35.23
C ALA A 555 -16.52 -28.49 -34.89
N LYS A 556 -16.74 -28.05 -33.63
CA LYS A 556 -18.00 -27.38 -33.22
C LYS A 556 -18.26 -26.09 -33.99
N ILE A 557 -17.22 -25.28 -34.18
CA ILE A 557 -17.30 -23.99 -34.89
C ILE A 557 -17.51 -24.27 -36.38
N GLY A 558 -16.74 -25.19 -36.96
CA GLY A 558 -16.87 -25.61 -38.35
C GLY A 558 -18.24 -26.19 -38.67
N PHE A 559 -18.81 -27.01 -37.79
CA PHE A 559 -20.14 -27.58 -37.94
C PHE A 559 -21.23 -26.52 -38.00
N SER A 560 -21.22 -25.55 -37.06
CA SER A 560 -22.21 -24.47 -37.05
C SER A 560 -22.15 -23.63 -38.33
N LYS A 561 -20.95 -23.38 -38.86
CA LYS A 561 -20.77 -22.55 -40.06
C LYS A 561 -21.10 -23.30 -41.35
N ALA A 562 -20.67 -24.55 -41.48
CA ALA A 562 -21.06 -25.41 -42.59
C ALA A 562 -22.59 -25.60 -42.66
N MET A 563 -23.27 -25.67 -41.51
CA MET A 563 -24.73 -25.72 -41.46
C MET A 563 -25.37 -24.39 -41.88
N SER A 564 -24.84 -23.24 -41.42
CA SER A 564 -25.33 -21.92 -41.81
C SER A 564 -25.13 -21.59 -43.30
N GLN A 565 -24.09 -22.15 -43.92
CA GLN A 565 -23.81 -22.03 -45.36
C GLN A 565 -24.55 -23.08 -46.20
N GLY A 566 -25.30 -23.98 -45.57
CA GLY A 566 -26.07 -25.02 -46.24
C GLY A 566 -25.22 -26.12 -46.88
N TRP A 567 -23.98 -26.32 -46.43
CA TRP A 567 -23.07 -27.36 -46.97
C TRP A 567 -23.41 -28.75 -46.45
N ILE A 568 -23.94 -28.83 -45.23
CA ILE A 568 -24.30 -30.08 -44.55
C ILE A 568 -25.74 -30.01 -44.03
N ALA A 569 -26.39 -31.17 -43.93
CA ALA A 569 -27.73 -31.34 -43.38
C ALA A 569 -27.72 -32.41 -42.28
N VAL A 570 -28.59 -32.25 -41.28
CA VAL A 570 -28.73 -33.21 -40.18
C VAL A 570 -30.03 -33.98 -40.35
N ASP A 571 -29.92 -35.29 -40.45
CA ASP A 571 -31.02 -36.24 -40.50
C ASP A 571 -31.26 -36.80 -39.10
N LYS A 572 -32.48 -36.63 -38.58
CA LYS A 572 -32.89 -37.04 -37.22
C LYS A 572 -33.88 -38.21 -37.21
N SER A 573 -34.13 -38.81 -38.37
CA SER A 573 -35.19 -39.82 -38.54
C SER A 573 -34.85 -41.21 -37.99
N GLY A 574 -33.57 -41.48 -37.67
CA GLY A 574 -33.06 -42.79 -37.22
C GLY A 574 -32.49 -42.84 -35.78
N GLY A 575 -32.95 -41.98 -34.87
CA GLY A 575 -32.49 -41.96 -33.47
C GLY A 575 -31.27 -41.07 -33.25
N ALA A 576 -30.06 -41.53 -33.60
CA ALA A 576 -28.86 -40.70 -33.49
C ALA A 576 -28.77 -39.70 -34.67
N PRO A 577 -28.51 -38.40 -34.44
CA PRO A 577 -28.43 -37.42 -35.51
C PRO A 577 -27.24 -37.71 -36.44
N VAL A 578 -27.54 -37.97 -37.71
CA VAL A 578 -26.55 -38.24 -38.77
C VAL A 578 -26.39 -37.00 -39.63
N VAL A 579 -25.15 -36.61 -39.88
CA VAL A 579 -24.79 -35.47 -40.72
C VAL A 579 -24.47 -35.98 -42.13
N LYS A 580 -25.14 -35.42 -43.14
CA LYS A 580 -24.93 -35.73 -44.56
C LYS A 580 -24.51 -34.47 -45.31
N ARG A 581 -23.75 -34.63 -46.39
CA ARG A 581 -23.45 -33.53 -47.32
C ARG A 581 -24.72 -33.14 -48.06
N LYS A 582 -24.99 -31.84 -48.14
CA LYS A 582 -26.16 -31.29 -48.87
C LYS A 582 -25.79 -30.85 -50.29
N VAL A 583 -24.51 -30.55 -50.50
CA VAL A 583 -23.93 -30.16 -51.79
C VAL A 583 -22.78 -31.12 -52.11
N ASP A 584 -22.45 -31.29 -53.39
CA ASP A 584 -21.37 -32.19 -53.84
C ASP A 584 -19.99 -31.51 -53.80
N THR A 585 -19.94 -30.19 -53.98
CA THR A 585 -18.72 -29.38 -54.00
C THR A 585 -18.89 -28.10 -53.18
N ILE A 586 -17.80 -27.62 -52.59
CA ILE A 586 -17.75 -26.37 -51.83
C ILE A 586 -16.60 -25.49 -52.32
N VAL A 587 -16.72 -24.17 -52.11
CA VAL A 587 -15.65 -23.21 -52.35
C VAL A 587 -15.25 -22.60 -50.99
N ASP A 588 -14.00 -22.84 -50.58
CA ASP A 588 -13.48 -22.33 -49.31
C ASP A 588 -12.96 -20.90 -49.45
N VAL A 589 -13.89 -19.95 -49.50
CA VAL A 589 -13.61 -18.52 -49.64
C VAL A 589 -12.77 -17.99 -48.47
N VAL A 590 -12.93 -18.55 -47.27
CA VAL A 590 -12.18 -18.13 -46.08
C VAL A 590 -10.70 -18.51 -46.21
N GLN A 591 -10.40 -19.72 -46.66
CA GLN A 591 -9.02 -20.13 -46.95
C GLN A 591 -8.40 -19.27 -48.05
N GLN A 592 -9.15 -19.00 -49.14
CA GLN A 592 -8.67 -18.15 -50.24
C GLN A 592 -8.29 -16.75 -49.75
N HIS A 593 -9.16 -16.11 -48.97
CA HIS A 593 -8.89 -14.79 -48.40
C HIS A 593 -7.68 -14.78 -47.46
N LEU A 594 -7.51 -15.80 -46.60
CA LEU A 594 -6.34 -15.84 -45.70
C LEU A 594 -5.03 -16.14 -46.46
N VAL A 595 -5.07 -16.92 -47.54
CA VAL A 595 -3.94 -17.14 -48.46
C VAL A 595 -3.55 -15.85 -49.18
N GLU A 596 -4.53 -15.05 -49.62
CA GLU A 596 -4.28 -13.74 -50.24
C GLU A 596 -3.67 -12.75 -49.24
N ILE A 597 -4.16 -12.75 -47.99
CA ILE A 597 -3.58 -11.95 -46.90
C ILE A 597 -2.16 -12.41 -46.57
N SER A 598 -1.88 -13.72 -46.56
CA SER A 598 -0.53 -14.23 -46.31
C SER A 598 0.47 -13.86 -47.40
N ARG A 599 0.00 -13.63 -48.63
CA ARG A 599 0.81 -13.23 -49.80
C ARG A 599 0.94 -11.71 -49.95
N GLY A 600 0.38 -10.92 -49.03
CA GLY A 600 0.43 -9.46 -49.08
C GLY A 600 -0.58 -8.80 -50.03
N ALA A 601 -1.48 -9.58 -50.66
CA ALA A 601 -2.53 -9.09 -51.56
C ALA A 601 -3.86 -8.77 -50.83
N GLY A 602 -3.87 -8.80 -49.50
CA GLY A 602 -5.09 -8.64 -48.68
C GLY A 602 -5.74 -7.25 -48.70
N GLN A 603 -5.24 -6.28 -49.47
CA GLN A 603 -5.85 -4.94 -49.57
C GLN A 603 -7.20 -4.96 -50.29
N GLU A 604 -7.43 -5.90 -51.21
CA GLU A 604 -8.67 -6.00 -52.01
C GLU A 604 -9.85 -6.59 -51.22
N ILE A 605 -9.61 -7.21 -50.07
CA ILE A 605 -10.66 -7.77 -49.21
C ILE A 605 -11.32 -6.66 -48.39
N ALA A 606 -12.66 -6.60 -48.43
CA ALA A 606 -13.44 -5.60 -47.73
C ALA A 606 -13.23 -5.63 -46.20
N ASP A 607 -13.19 -4.46 -45.56
CA ASP A 607 -12.86 -4.32 -44.13
C ASP A 607 -13.84 -5.01 -43.19
N ASN A 608 -15.13 -5.09 -43.57
CA ASN A 608 -16.14 -5.84 -42.83
C ASN A 608 -15.80 -7.34 -42.73
N VAL A 609 -15.20 -7.92 -43.79
CA VAL A 609 -14.75 -9.31 -43.83
C VAL A 609 -13.51 -9.51 -42.95
N LYS A 610 -12.55 -8.58 -42.99
CA LYS A 610 -11.37 -8.59 -42.11
C LYS A 610 -11.76 -8.49 -40.62
N GLN A 611 -12.76 -7.67 -40.28
CA GLN A 611 -13.29 -7.57 -38.93
C GLN A 611 -14.00 -8.85 -38.47
N ASP A 612 -14.70 -9.56 -39.37
CA ASP A 612 -15.24 -10.89 -39.07
C ASP A 612 -14.11 -11.89 -38.77
N TYR A 613 -13.04 -11.89 -39.57
CA TYR A 613 -11.87 -12.76 -39.34
C TYR A 613 -11.10 -12.43 -38.06
N LYS A 614 -11.05 -11.15 -37.67
CA LYS A 614 -10.54 -10.71 -36.36
C LYS A 614 -11.40 -11.27 -35.21
N LYS A 615 -12.74 -11.16 -35.31
CA LYS A 615 -13.66 -11.74 -34.30
C LYS A 615 -13.53 -13.27 -34.22
N ARG A 616 -13.26 -13.93 -35.34
CA ARG A 616 -12.99 -15.37 -35.44
C ARG A 616 -11.58 -15.77 -35.00
N LYS A 617 -10.75 -14.83 -34.53
CA LYS A 617 -9.35 -15.03 -34.13
C LYS A 617 -8.45 -15.59 -35.23
N LEU A 618 -8.80 -15.41 -36.50
CA LEU A 618 -7.99 -15.81 -37.67
C LEU A 618 -6.99 -14.72 -38.09
N LEU A 619 -7.32 -13.45 -37.79
CA LEU A 619 -6.47 -12.29 -38.02
C LEU A 619 -6.29 -11.50 -36.73
N GLN A 620 -5.15 -10.81 -36.64
CA GLN A 620 -4.90 -9.79 -35.64
C GLN A 620 -4.40 -8.50 -36.31
N GLU A 621 -4.68 -7.37 -35.68
CA GLU A 621 -4.24 -6.05 -36.15
C GLU A 621 -2.93 -5.70 -35.46
N VAL A 622 -1.84 -5.58 -36.22
CA VAL A 622 -0.52 -5.19 -35.74
C VAL A 622 -0.32 -3.72 -36.06
N VAL A 623 -0.09 -2.91 -35.03
CA VAL A 623 0.16 -1.47 -35.18
C VAL A 623 1.65 -1.24 -35.01
N THR A 624 2.35 -1.04 -36.13
CA THR A 624 3.76 -0.64 -36.11
C THR A 624 3.84 0.87 -36.00
N LYS A 625 4.53 1.35 -34.96
CA LYS A 625 4.76 2.77 -34.73
C LYS A 625 6.17 3.11 -35.21
N SER A 626 6.27 4.04 -36.15
CA SER A 626 7.54 4.57 -36.62
C SER A 626 7.56 6.10 -36.48
N PHE A 627 8.74 6.68 -36.54
CA PHE A 627 8.94 8.11 -36.44
C PHE A 627 9.76 8.61 -37.63
N ILE A 628 9.28 9.67 -38.27
CA ILE A 628 10.06 10.40 -39.27
C ILE A 628 10.89 11.44 -38.52
N LEU A 629 12.21 11.35 -38.68
CA LEU A 629 13.20 12.24 -38.10
C LEU A 629 13.57 13.29 -39.13
N SER A 630 13.72 14.55 -38.71
CA SER A 630 14.24 15.65 -39.54
C SER A 630 15.08 16.60 -38.68
N ARG A 631 15.98 17.40 -39.25
CA ARG A 631 16.81 18.35 -38.48
C ARG A 631 15.98 19.57 -38.02
N GLY A 632 16.01 19.88 -36.72
CA GLY A 632 15.41 21.10 -36.15
C GLY A 632 16.36 22.30 -36.10
N GLU A 633 15.85 23.47 -35.70
CA GLU A 633 16.57 24.76 -35.74
C GLU A 633 17.81 24.83 -34.80
N GLU A 634 17.88 23.99 -33.77
CA GLU A 634 19.01 23.90 -32.82
C GLU A 634 19.76 22.55 -32.90
N PHE A 635 19.82 21.94 -34.09
CA PHE A 635 20.57 20.69 -34.27
C PHE A 635 22.07 20.87 -33.98
N THR A 636 22.57 20.22 -32.92
CA THR A 636 23.99 20.19 -32.56
C THR A 636 24.50 18.76 -32.48
N THR A 637 25.79 18.57 -32.78
CA THR A 637 26.50 17.30 -32.61
C THR A 637 27.20 17.21 -31.24
N THR A 638 27.19 18.27 -30.42
CA THR A 638 27.93 18.35 -29.12
C THR A 638 27.08 18.92 -27.98
N LEU A 639 27.15 18.32 -26.78
CA LEU A 639 26.28 18.57 -25.61
C LEU A 639 26.98 19.28 -24.43
N THR A 640 26.41 20.37 -23.87
CA THR A 640 26.92 21.09 -22.67
C THR A 640 26.02 20.89 -21.43
N LYS A 641 26.59 20.80 -20.22
CA LYS A 641 25.93 20.32 -18.97
C LYS A 641 25.84 21.37 -17.84
N LEU A 642 24.74 21.35 -17.06
CA LEU A 642 24.45 22.24 -15.91
C LEU A 642 24.63 21.52 -14.56
N GLU A 643 25.02 22.23 -13.50
CA GLU A 643 25.23 21.64 -12.16
C GLU A 643 23.93 21.51 -11.35
N THR A 644 23.85 20.50 -10.49
CA THR A 644 22.60 20.13 -9.76
C THR A 644 22.58 20.57 -8.31
N ASP A 645 23.68 20.36 -7.59
CA ASP A 645 23.79 20.65 -6.17
C ASP A 645 25.03 21.49 -5.88
N LEU A 646 24.94 22.31 -4.85
CA LEU A 646 26.07 23.09 -4.35
C LEU A 646 26.93 22.20 -3.45
N THR A 647 28.19 21.96 -3.83
CA THR A 647 29.10 21.13 -3.04
C THR A 647 30.05 21.97 -2.17
N VAL A 648 30.62 21.34 -1.14
CA VAL A 648 31.59 21.96 -0.23
C VAL A 648 32.84 22.43 -0.99
N ASP A 649 33.31 21.65 -1.97
CA ASP A 649 34.48 22.00 -2.78
C ASP A 649 34.21 23.18 -3.72
N MET A 650 33.00 23.29 -4.27
CA MET A 650 32.59 24.44 -5.08
C MET A 650 32.58 25.71 -4.22
N LEU A 651 32.06 25.62 -2.99
CA LEU A 651 32.06 26.72 -2.03
C LEU A 651 33.49 27.15 -1.65
N ALA A 652 34.38 26.19 -1.39
CA ALA A 652 35.77 26.45 -1.00
C ALA A 652 36.61 27.05 -2.14
N SER A 653 36.38 26.62 -3.38
CA SER A 653 37.11 27.09 -4.57
C SER A 653 36.52 28.34 -5.24
N GLY A 654 35.29 28.73 -4.85
CA GLY A 654 34.56 29.84 -5.49
C GLY A 654 33.98 29.52 -6.87
N LEU A 655 34.11 28.27 -7.34
CA LEU A 655 33.63 27.81 -8.66
C LEU A 655 32.12 28.01 -8.85
N TRP A 656 31.34 27.95 -7.77
CA TRP A 656 29.88 28.14 -7.80
C TRP A 656 29.43 29.49 -8.38
N LYS A 657 30.29 30.51 -8.35
CA LYS A 657 29.94 31.84 -8.91
C LYS A 657 29.85 31.86 -10.43
N ASN A 658 30.57 30.96 -11.09
CA ASN A 658 30.71 30.93 -12.55
C ASN A 658 29.96 29.75 -13.19
N LEU A 659 29.40 28.85 -12.38
CA LEU A 659 28.63 27.69 -12.83
C LEU A 659 27.14 28.00 -12.82
N LYS A 660 26.39 27.45 -13.79
CA LYS A 660 24.93 27.56 -13.86
C LYS A 660 24.29 26.33 -13.21
N PHE A 661 23.38 26.57 -12.27
CA PHE A 661 22.67 25.52 -11.53
C PHE A 661 21.28 25.25 -12.09
N LYS A 662 20.83 24.00 -11.97
CA LYS A 662 19.45 23.59 -12.23
C LYS A 662 18.51 24.19 -11.18
N ALA A 663 17.39 24.76 -11.60
CA ALA A 663 16.38 25.27 -10.68
C ALA A 663 15.71 24.15 -9.87
N TYR A 664 15.51 24.36 -8.57
CA TYR A 664 14.86 23.41 -7.68
C TYR A 664 13.34 23.40 -7.90
N ASN A 665 12.75 22.21 -8.02
CA ASN A 665 11.30 22.06 -8.23
C ASN A 665 10.55 22.12 -6.89
N PHE A 666 9.92 23.26 -6.59
CA PHE A 666 9.11 23.44 -5.38
C PHE A 666 7.70 22.84 -5.46
N ASP A 667 7.25 22.43 -6.65
CA ASP A 667 5.94 21.80 -6.84
C ASP A 667 5.96 20.29 -6.57
N ALA A 668 7.17 19.70 -6.46
CA ALA A 668 7.33 18.30 -6.07
C ALA A 668 7.16 18.12 -4.57
N LEU A 669 6.53 17.01 -4.16
CA LEU A 669 6.57 16.58 -2.77
C LEU A 669 8.03 16.33 -2.39
N GLY A 670 8.46 16.93 -1.27
CA GLY A 670 9.79 16.69 -0.71
C GLY A 670 9.98 15.22 -0.37
N ALA A 671 11.24 14.82 -0.21
CA ALA A 671 11.56 13.46 0.23
C ALA A 671 10.88 13.16 1.56
N THR A 672 10.17 12.03 1.63
CA THR A 672 9.57 11.56 2.87
C THR A 672 10.65 11.24 3.88
N VAL A 673 10.61 11.90 5.03
CA VAL A 673 11.56 11.64 6.12
C VAL A 673 11.18 10.34 6.82
N GLU A 674 12.14 9.42 6.93
CA GLU A 674 11.96 8.19 7.68
C GLU A 674 11.82 8.48 9.18
N ARG A 675 10.77 7.95 9.79
CA ARG A 675 10.48 8.11 11.22
C ARG A 675 9.90 6.83 11.80
N GLY A 676 10.03 6.64 13.11
CA GLY A 676 9.34 5.55 13.79
C GLY A 676 7.82 5.70 13.71
N HIS A 677 7.11 4.59 13.59
CA HIS A 677 5.65 4.54 13.56
C HIS A 677 5.13 3.73 14.76
N LEU A 678 4.11 4.26 15.44
CA LEU A 678 3.35 3.49 16.43
C LEU A 678 2.16 2.82 15.75
N HIS A 679 1.93 1.55 16.06
CA HIS A 679 0.81 0.79 15.54
C HIS A 679 -0.53 1.50 15.85
N PRO A 680 -1.46 1.66 14.88
CA PRO A 680 -2.72 2.38 15.07
C PRO A 680 -3.52 1.90 16.28
N LEU A 681 -3.71 0.59 16.44
CA LEU A 681 -4.37 0.00 17.61
C LEU A 681 -3.71 0.38 18.94
N LEU A 682 -2.37 0.45 18.99
CA LEU A 682 -1.64 0.81 20.21
C LEU A 682 -1.70 2.31 20.50
N LYS A 683 -1.85 3.16 19.48
CA LYS A 683 -2.15 4.60 19.66
C LYS A 683 -3.51 4.76 20.34
N VAL A 684 -4.52 4.05 19.85
CA VAL A 684 -5.87 4.07 20.45
C VAL A 684 -5.84 3.46 21.86
N ARG A 685 -5.10 2.38 22.09
CA ARG A 685 -4.88 1.84 23.45
C ARG A 685 -4.36 2.91 24.41
N SER A 686 -3.35 3.67 23.99
CA SER A 686 -2.76 4.73 24.81
C SER A 686 -3.75 5.87 25.08
N GLU A 687 -4.60 6.22 24.11
CA GLU A 687 -5.67 7.21 24.28
C GLU A 687 -6.74 6.73 25.27
N PHE A 688 -7.22 5.49 25.14
CA PHE A 688 -8.15 4.88 26.09
C PHE A 688 -7.56 4.84 27.50
N ARG A 689 -6.30 4.41 27.63
CA ARG A 689 -5.57 4.38 28.90
C ARG A 689 -5.51 5.78 29.53
N GLN A 690 -5.21 6.79 28.74
CA GLN A 690 -5.15 8.18 29.20
C GLN A 690 -6.52 8.67 29.70
N ILE A 691 -7.61 8.35 29.00
CA ILE A 691 -8.98 8.71 29.40
C ILE A 691 -9.33 8.11 30.76
N PHE A 692 -9.01 6.83 30.99
CA PHE A 692 -9.23 6.19 32.29
C PHE A 692 -8.45 6.88 33.41
N LEU A 693 -7.17 7.18 33.18
CA LEU A 693 -6.33 7.88 34.16
C LEU A 693 -6.89 9.27 34.50
N GLU A 694 -7.35 10.03 33.50
CA GLU A 694 -8.00 11.33 33.71
C GLU A 694 -9.31 11.24 34.49
N MET A 695 -10.03 10.12 34.37
CA MET A 695 -11.25 9.85 35.13
C MET A 695 -10.99 9.28 36.53
N GLY A 696 -9.72 9.17 36.93
CA GLY A 696 -9.29 8.70 38.24
C GLY A 696 -9.31 7.17 38.40
N PHE A 697 -9.25 6.41 37.31
CA PHE A 697 -9.17 4.95 37.36
C PHE A 697 -7.72 4.48 37.54
N SER A 698 -7.57 3.38 38.26
CA SER A 698 -6.29 2.68 38.45
C SER A 698 -6.19 1.46 37.53
N GLU A 699 -5.03 1.27 36.89
CA GLU A 699 -4.80 0.17 35.96
C GLU A 699 -4.63 -1.17 36.72
N MET A 700 -5.41 -2.19 36.34
CA MET A 700 -5.33 -3.53 36.90
C MET A 700 -4.22 -4.34 36.23
N PRO A 701 -3.48 -5.18 36.99
CA PRO A 701 -2.51 -6.08 36.40
C PRO A 701 -3.21 -7.24 35.68
N THR A 702 -2.96 -7.36 34.38
CA THR A 702 -3.54 -8.40 33.50
C THR A 702 -2.49 -9.41 33.03
N ASN A 703 -1.43 -9.62 33.80
CA ASN A 703 -0.24 -10.40 33.44
C ASN A 703 -0.46 -11.94 33.41
N ASN A 704 -1.65 -12.39 33.04
CA ASN A 704 -2.05 -13.79 32.94
C ASN A 704 -3.01 -14.02 31.75
N TYR A 705 -2.51 -14.62 30.67
CA TYR A 705 -3.37 -15.10 29.57
C TYR A 705 -4.10 -16.39 29.93
N VAL A 706 -3.43 -17.25 30.69
CA VAL A 706 -4.02 -18.47 31.22
C VAL A 706 -4.79 -18.13 32.50
N GLU A 707 -6.05 -18.54 32.55
CA GLU A 707 -6.90 -18.38 33.71
C GLU A 707 -7.59 -19.70 34.08
N SER A 708 -7.85 -19.90 35.37
CA SER A 708 -8.68 -21.02 35.81
C SER A 708 -10.15 -20.78 35.45
N SER A 709 -10.87 -21.84 35.11
CA SER A 709 -12.32 -21.78 34.89
C SER A 709 -13.07 -21.24 36.12
N PHE A 710 -12.52 -21.46 37.32
CA PHE A 710 -13.00 -20.83 38.55
C PHE A 710 -13.04 -19.31 38.43
N TRP A 711 -11.90 -18.64 38.21
CA TRP A 711 -11.84 -17.17 38.16
C TRP A 711 -12.49 -16.58 36.92
N ASN A 712 -12.45 -17.30 35.80
CA ASN A 712 -13.03 -16.82 34.55
C ASN A 712 -14.55 -17.00 34.48
N PHE A 713 -15.14 -17.98 35.18
CA PHE A 713 -16.57 -18.25 35.08
C PHE A 713 -17.25 -18.35 36.45
N ASP A 714 -16.82 -19.29 37.30
CA ASP A 714 -17.54 -19.60 38.55
C ASP A 714 -17.55 -18.40 39.53
N ALA A 715 -16.44 -17.69 39.66
CA ALA A 715 -16.30 -16.50 40.51
C ALA A 715 -17.18 -15.34 40.05
N LEU A 716 -17.58 -15.32 38.77
CA LEU A 716 -18.50 -14.35 38.19
C LEU A 716 -19.97 -14.76 38.37
N PHE A 717 -20.27 -15.86 39.05
CA PHE A 717 -21.63 -16.41 39.10
C PHE A 717 -22.16 -16.86 37.73
N GLN A 718 -21.27 -17.25 36.81
CA GLN A 718 -21.66 -17.88 35.54
C GLN A 718 -21.75 -19.41 35.71
N PRO A 719 -22.88 -20.05 35.36
CA PRO A 719 -23.11 -21.46 35.68
C PRO A 719 -22.21 -22.39 34.85
N GLN A 720 -21.91 -23.58 35.39
CA GLN A 720 -21.04 -24.56 34.73
C GLN A 720 -21.59 -25.12 33.41
N GLN A 721 -22.91 -25.18 33.27
CA GLN A 721 -23.59 -25.60 32.04
C GLN A 721 -23.77 -24.49 30.99
N HIS A 722 -23.14 -23.32 31.18
CA HIS A 722 -23.30 -22.20 30.26
C HIS A 722 -22.61 -22.50 28.91
N PRO A 723 -23.24 -22.26 27.74
CA PRO A 723 -22.67 -22.57 26.43
C PRO A 723 -21.29 -21.97 26.19
N ALA A 724 -21.04 -20.75 26.66
CA ALA A 724 -19.71 -20.11 26.58
C ALA A 724 -18.57 -20.91 27.24
N ARG A 725 -18.86 -21.94 28.06
CA ARG A 725 -17.87 -22.85 28.65
C ARG A 725 -17.63 -24.10 27.79
N ASP A 726 -18.28 -24.24 26.65
CA ASP A 726 -18.05 -25.34 25.73
C ASP A 726 -16.75 -25.16 24.95
N ALA A 727 -16.16 -26.28 24.52
CA ALA A 727 -14.93 -26.28 23.73
C ALA A 727 -15.07 -25.58 22.37
N HIS A 728 -16.31 -25.40 21.90
CA HIS A 728 -16.61 -24.63 20.70
C HIS A 728 -16.40 -23.12 20.89
N ASP A 729 -16.54 -22.59 22.12
CA ASP A 729 -16.43 -21.15 22.39
C ASP A 729 -15.14 -20.78 23.14
N THR A 730 -14.57 -21.73 23.91
CA THR A 730 -13.44 -21.48 24.81
C THR A 730 -12.24 -22.39 24.49
N PHE A 731 -11.04 -21.80 24.49
CA PHE A 731 -9.79 -22.55 24.37
C PHE A 731 -9.37 -23.14 25.72
N PHE A 732 -9.52 -24.46 25.85
CA PHE A 732 -9.06 -25.23 27.01
C PHE A 732 -7.60 -25.67 26.87
N LEU A 733 -6.86 -25.64 27.98
CA LEU A 733 -5.49 -26.15 28.04
C LEU A 733 -5.47 -27.61 28.48
N THR A 734 -4.64 -28.41 27.83
CA THR A 734 -4.37 -29.80 28.22
C THR A 734 -3.49 -29.87 29.48
N HIS A 735 -2.48 -29.01 29.58
CA HIS A 735 -1.61 -28.86 30.75
C HIS A 735 -1.17 -27.40 30.93
N PRO A 736 -0.95 -26.90 32.17
CA PRO A 736 -1.27 -27.50 33.48
C PRO A 736 -2.71 -27.22 33.93
N ALA A 737 -3.25 -28.02 34.87
CA ALA A 737 -4.51 -27.74 35.56
C ALA A 737 -4.26 -26.93 36.86
N SER A 738 -5.15 -25.99 37.18
CA SER A 738 -5.02 -25.18 38.40
C SER A 738 -5.47 -25.96 39.63
N ARG A 739 -4.64 -25.94 40.68
CA ARG A 739 -4.91 -26.63 41.96
C ARG A 739 -4.90 -25.70 43.18
N LYS A 740 -4.56 -24.43 43.00
CA LYS A 740 -4.44 -23.44 44.08
C LYS A 740 -5.58 -22.44 43.98
N PHE A 741 -6.53 -22.54 44.90
CA PHE A 741 -7.65 -21.61 45.04
C PHE A 741 -7.76 -21.14 46.49
N PRO A 742 -8.33 -19.96 46.75
CA PRO A 742 -8.79 -19.60 48.08
C PRO A 742 -9.96 -20.51 48.46
N MET A 743 -9.66 -21.61 49.19
CA MET A 743 -10.64 -22.68 49.44
C MET A 743 -11.90 -22.16 50.15
N ASP A 744 -11.76 -21.23 51.10
CA ASP A 744 -12.91 -20.63 51.79
C ASP A 744 -13.83 -19.86 50.84
N TYR A 745 -13.27 -19.15 49.87
CA TYR A 745 -14.05 -18.45 48.85
C TYR A 745 -14.70 -19.43 47.87
N LEU A 746 -13.96 -20.45 47.45
CA LEU A 746 -14.46 -21.50 46.57
C LEU A 746 -15.68 -22.22 47.18
N GLU A 747 -15.65 -22.56 48.47
CA GLU A 747 -16.80 -23.19 49.14
C GLU A 747 -18.02 -22.27 49.19
N ARG A 748 -17.83 -20.95 49.41
CA ARG A 748 -18.94 -19.98 49.33
C ARG A 748 -19.50 -19.86 47.91
N VAL A 749 -18.64 -19.86 46.90
CA VAL A 749 -19.06 -19.88 45.47
C VAL A 749 -19.83 -21.17 45.16
N LYS A 750 -19.31 -22.33 45.55
CA LYS A 750 -20.00 -23.62 45.39
C LYS A 750 -21.39 -23.60 46.02
N LYS A 751 -21.52 -23.06 47.23
CA LYS A 751 -22.79 -22.97 47.95
C LYS A 751 -23.79 -22.04 47.25
N VAL A 752 -23.39 -20.82 46.90
CA VAL A 752 -24.30 -19.86 46.23
C VAL A 752 -24.74 -20.35 44.85
N HIS A 753 -23.87 -21.05 44.11
CA HIS A 753 -24.22 -21.63 42.80
C HIS A 753 -25.21 -22.79 42.90
N SER A 754 -25.02 -23.68 43.89
CA SER A 754 -25.80 -24.92 43.98
C SER A 754 -27.14 -24.72 44.68
N VAL A 755 -27.13 -24.36 45.96
CA VAL A 755 -28.31 -24.29 46.83
C VAL A 755 -28.82 -22.87 47.05
N GLY A 756 -28.08 -21.86 46.59
CA GLY A 756 -28.40 -20.46 46.81
C GLY A 756 -27.92 -19.94 48.18
N GLU A 757 -27.61 -18.65 48.21
CA GLU A 757 -27.27 -17.89 49.42
C GLU A 757 -27.50 -16.39 49.15
N TYR A 758 -27.43 -15.56 50.19
CA TYR A 758 -27.52 -14.09 50.08
C TYR A 758 -28.83 -13.55 49.47
N GLY A 759 -29.94 -14.25 49.67
CA GLY A 759 -31.25 -13.89 49.10
C GLY A 759 -31.49 -14.42 47.69
N SER A 760 -30.52 -15.12 47.09
CA SER A 760 -30.66 -15.81 45.80
C SER A 760 -31.00 -17.30 45.99
N GLN A 761 -31.71 -17.86 45.01
CA GLN A 761 -32.02 -19.30 44.96
C GLN A 761 -30.87 -20.13 44.38
N GLY A 762 -29.83 -19.49 43.87
CA GLY A 762 -28.77 -20.17 43.12
C GLY A 762 -29.29 -20.72 41.78
N TYR A 763 -28.52 -21.63 41.18
CA TYR A 763 -28.87 -22.27 39.91
C TYR A 763 -29.45 -23.68 40.07
N GLY A 764 -29.45 -24.26 41.28
CA GLY A 764 -30.09 -25.55 41.54
C GLY A 764 -29.39 -26.76 40.90
N TYR A 765 -28.07 -26.70 40.69
CA TYR A 765 -27.28 -27.81 40.11
C TYR A 765 -26.12 -28.25 41.03
N ASP A 766 -25.55 -29.42 40.75
CA ASP A 766 -24.37 -29.92 41.45
C ASP A 766 -23.08 -29.29 40.90
N TRP A 767 -22.50 -28.38 41.67
CA TRP A 767 -21.27 -27.66 41.28
C TRP A 767 -20.04 -28.57 41.40
N LYS A 768 -19.33 -28.78 40.29
CA LYS A 768 -18.19 -29.70 40.20
C LYS A 768 -16.86 -28.97 40.30
N LEU A 769 -16.02 -29.41 41.24
CA LEU A 769 -14.67 -28.86 41.40
C LEU A 769 -13.78 -29.12 40.18
N GLU A 770 -13.95 -30.28 39.53
CA GLU A 770 -13.17 -30.68 38.35
C GLU A 770 -13.33 -29.68 37.19
N GLU A 771 -14.54 -29.12 37.01
CA GLU A 771 -14.82 -28.10 35.99
C GLU A 771 -14.12 -26.78 36.30
N ALA A 772 -14.04 -26.40 37.57
CA ALA A 772 -13.39 -25.17 38.02
C ALA A 772 -11.85 -25.23 37.91
N GLN A 773 -11.27 -26.44 37.99
CA GLN A 773 -9.84 -26.71 37.90
C GLN A 773 -9.27 -26.64 36.46
N LYS A 774 -10.12 -26.73 35.45
CA LYS A 774 -9.73 -26.63 34.04
C LYS A 774 -9.16 -25.25 33.76
N ASN A 775 -7.96 -25.20 33.19
CA ASN A 775 -7.37 -23.94 32.74
C ASN A 775 -7.78 -23.65 31.30
N ILE A 776 -7.99 -22.37 31.03
CA ILE A 776 -8.39 -21.85 29.73
C ILE A 776 -7.53 -20.64 29.37
N LEU A 777 -7.51 -20.28 28.10
CA LEU A 777 -7.15 -18.92 27.73
C LEU A 777 -8.32 -18.00 28.10
N ARG A 778 -8.04 -16.92 28.83
CA ARG A 778 -9.10 -16.04 29.34
C ARG A 778 -9.98 -15.52 28.21
N THR A 779 -11.30 -15.61 28.41
CA THR A 779 -12.28 -15.25 27.36
C THR A 779 -12.70 -13.79 27.42
N HIS A 780 -12.45 -13.13 28.56
CA HIS A 780 -12.75 -11.73 28.83
C HIS A 780 -11.91 -11.23 30.01
N THR A 781 -11.65 -9.92 30.08
CA THR A 781 -10.88 -9.29 31.17
C THR A 781 -11.63 -9.24 32.50
N THR A 782 -12.93 -9.56 32.52
CA THR A 782 -13.77 -9.59 33.73
C THR A 782 -13.26 -10.58 34.79
N ALA A 783 -12.50 -11.60 34.39
CA ALA A 783 -11.81 -12.50 35.32
C ALA A 783 -10.77 -11.75 36.18
N VAL A 784 -10.07 -10.77 35.59
CA VAL A 784 -9.11 -9.90 36.29
C VAL A 784 -9.87 -8.99 37.26
N SER A 785 -11.01 -8.45 36.85
CA SER A 785 -11.89 -7.68 37.72
C SER A 785 -12.36 -8.48 38.93
N ALA A 786 -12.75 -9.75 38.76
CA ALA A 786 -13.11 -10.63 39.88
C ALA A 786 -11.96 -10.81 40.88
N ARG A 787 -10.73 -11.03 40.39
CA ARG A 787 -9.54 -11.14 41.24
C ARG A 787 -9.27 -9.85 42.01
N MET A 788 -9.41 -8.70 41.34
CA MET A 788 -9.18 -7.39 41.94
C MET A 788 -10.26 -7.04 42.97
N LEU A 789 -11.53 -7.33 42.70
CA LEU A 789 -12.63 -7.16 43.65
C LEU A 789 -12.48 -8.08 44.86
N TYR A 790 -12.09 -9.35 44.66
CA TYR A 790 -11.78 -10.25 45.76
C TYR A 790 -10.63 -9.72 46.62
N LYS A 791 -9.58 -9.18 46.00
CA LYS A 791 -8.47 -8.55 46.73
C LYS A 791 -8.92 -7.30 47.49
N LEU A 792 -9.76 -6.47 46.88
CA LEU A 792 -10.33 -5.26 47.49
C LEU A 792 -11.19 -5.61 48.72
N ALA A 793 -11.99 -6.67 48.62
CA ALA A 793 -12.85 -7.13 49.70
C ALA A 793 -12.06 -7.62 50.93
N ASN A 794 -10.88 -8.21 50.70
CA ASN A 794 -10.07 -8.85 51.74
C ASN A 794 -8.81 -8.03 52.11
N GLN A 795 -8.75 -6.75 51.74
CA GLN A 795 -7.59 -5.91 52.02
C GLN A 795 -7.53 -5.47 53.51
N PRO A 796 -6.31 -5.23 54.05
CA PRO A 796 -6.17 -4.68 55.40
C PRO A 796 -6.83 -3.29 55.50
N GLY A 797 -7.67 -3.10 56.53
CA GLY A 797 -8.39 -1.84 56.74
C GLY A 797 -9.78 -1.77 56.10
N GLY A 798 -10.29 -2.89 55.57
CA GLY A 798 -11.66 -3.02 55.07
C GLY A 798 -11.87 -2.47 53.66
N PHE A 799 -13.13 -2.48 53.21
CA PHE A 799 -13.50 -1.96 51.91
C PHE A 799 -13.18 -0.47 51.77
N LYS A 800 -12.65 -0.08 50.60
CA LYS A 800 -12.49 1.31 50.20
C LYS A 800 -13.00 1.46 48.77
N PRO A 801 -13.71 2.55 48.44
CA PRO A 801 -14.16 2.80 47.07
C PRO A 801 -12.99 2.80 46.10
N ALA A 802 -13.18 2.17 44.94
CA ALA A 802 -12.13 2.00 43.96
C ALA A 802 -12.66 2.07 42.53
N LYS A 803 -11.83 2.62 41.64
CA LYS A 803 -12.06 2.68 40.19
C LYS A 803 -10.92 1.94 39.51
N TYR A 804 -11.25 0.90 38.75
CA TYR A 804 -10.29 0.03 38.11
C TYR A 804 -10.53 -0.07 36.61
N PHE A 805 -9.46 -0.13 35.83
CA PHE A 805 -9.57 -0.41 34.40
C PHE A 805 -8.51 -1.40 33.95
N SER A 806 -8.77 -2.10 32.85
CA SER A 806 -7.78 -2.89 32.15
C SER A 806 -7.97 -2.79 30.64
N ILE A 807 -6.88 -2.93 29.90
CA ILE A 807 -6.90 -3.05 28.44
C ILE A 807 -5.96 -4.17 28.06
N ASP A 808 -6.51 -5.33 27.71
CA ASP A 808 -5.67 -6.47 27.39
C ASP A 808 -6.34 -7.50 26.49
N ARG A 809 -5.52 -8.40 25.95
CA ARG A 809 -5.91 -9.41 24.97
C ARG A 809 -6.73 -10.54 25.61
N VAL A 810 -7.78 -10.96 24.94
CA VAL A 810 -8.66 -12.07 25.31
C VAL A 810 -8.80 -13.03 24.14
N PHE A 811 -9.19 -14.27 24.43
CA PHE A 811 -9.18 -15.36 23.46
C PHE A 811 -10.54 -16.05 23.41
N ARG A 812 -11.09 -16.22 22.21
CA ARG A 812 -12.37 -16.90 21.99
C ARG A 812 -12.25 -17.83 20.79
N ASN A 813 -12.79 -19.03 20.90
CA ASN A 813 -12.75 -20.02 19.82
C ASN A 813 -13.84 -19.76 18.78
N GLU A 814 -14.02 -18.50 18.39
CA GLU A 814 -15.00 -18.09 17.39
C GLU A 814 -14.45 -18.32 15.98
N THR A 815 -15.36 -18.52 15.01
CA THR A 815 -14.96 -18.67 13.61
C THR A 815 -14.38 -17.37 13.07
N LEU A 816 -13.17 -17.42 12.53
CA LEU A 816 -12.48 -16.25 11.99
C LEU A 816 -13.22 -15.68 10.76
N ASP A 817 -13.72 -14.45 10.86
CA ASP A 817 -14.35 -13.71 9.76
C ASP A 817 -13.75 -12.29 9.60
N ALA A 818 -14.40 -11.40 8.84
CA ALA A 818 -13.90 -10.03 8.61
C ALA A 818 -14.06 -9.10 9.84
N THR A 819 -14.84 -9.54 10.82
CA THR A 819 -15.26 -8.79 12.01
C THR A 819 -14.87 -9.45 13.34
N HIS A 820 -14.57 -10.75 13.33
CA HIS A 820 -14.25 -11.57 14.51
C HIS A 820 -12.85 -12.19 14.35
N LEU A 821 -12.05 -12.06 15.42
CA LEU A 821 -10.75 -12.69 15.57
C LEU A 821 -10.78 -13.65 16.76
N ALA A 822 -9.98 -14.71 16.69
CA ALA A 822 -9.79 -15.64 17.79
C ALA A 822 -9.10 -14.98 19.01
N GLU A 823 -8.37 -13.89 18.77
CA GLU A 823 -7.78 -13.03 19.79
C GLU A 823 -8.05 -11.56 19.48
N PHE A 824 -8.44 -10.79 20.49
CA PHE A 824 -8.69 -9.34 20.37
C PHE A 824 -8.51 -8.67 21.74
N HIS A 825 -8.43 -7.34 21.79
CA HIS A 825 -8.23 -6.61 23.05
C HIS A 825 -9.57 -6.13 23.60
N GLN A 826 -9.82 -6.49 24.86
CA GLN A 826 -10.96 -6.01 25.62
C GLN A 826 -10.49 -4.88 26.55
N VAL A 827 -11.22 -3.77 26.48
CA VAL A 827 -11.14 -2.66 27.42
C VAL A 827 -12.25 -2.86 28.44
N GLU A 828 -11.94 -2.80 29.73
CA GLU A 828 -12.93 -2.92 30.80
C GLU A 828 -12.70 -1.85 31.87
N GLY A 829 -13.80 -1.22 32.32
CA GLY A 829 -13.84 -0.29 33.44
C GLY A 829 -14.78 -0.80 34.53
N VAL A 830 -14.38 -0.65 35.79
CA VAL A 830 -15.11 -1.11 36.98
C VAL A 830 -15.06 -0.03 38.06
N ILE A 831 -16.20 0.29 38.67
CA ILE A 831 -16.29 1.17 39.84
C ILE A 831 -16.99 0.40 40.96
N ALA A 832 -16.34 0.31 42.12
CA ALA A 832 -16.91 -0.24 43.34
C ALA A 832 -17.08 0.88 44.36
N ASP A 833 -18.31 1.13 44.80
CA ASP A 833 -18.64 2.15 45.81
C ASP A 833 -19.97 1.81 46.50
N VAL A 834 -20.30 2.55 47.56
CA VAL A 834 -21.53 2.37 48.32
C VAL A 834 -22.69 2.99 47.55
N GLY A 835 -23.76 2.21 47.32
CA GLY A 835 -25.02 2.70 46.77
C GLY A 835 -25.00 3.13 45.29
N LEU A 836 -24.08 2.60 44.47
CA LEU A 836 -24.07 2.89 43.03
C LEU A 836 -25.35 2.40 42.33
N THR A 837 -25.85 3.24 41.44
CA THR A 837 -27.09 3.01 40.67
C THR A 837 -26.83 2.84 39.18
N LEU A 838 -27.87 2.43 38.45
CA LEU A 838 -27.84 2.41 36.98
C LEU A 838 -27.58 3.81 36.38
N GLY A 839 -28.05 4.87 37.04
CA GLY A 839 -27.82 6.25 36.62
C GLY A 839 -26.35 6.64 36.68
N ASP A 840 -25.62 6.17 37.69
CA ASP A 840 -24.18 6.41 37.84
C ASP A 840 -23.37 5.71 36.75
N LEU A 841 -23.80 4.50 36.36
CA LEU A 841 -23.23 3.80 35.21
C LEU A 841 -23.43 4.59 33.91
N ILE A 842 -24.67 4.99 33.62
CA ILE A 842 -24.98 5.78 32.42
C ILE A 842 -24.21 7.11 32.40
N GLY A 843 -24.16 7.83 33.54
CA GLY A 843 -23.41 9.07 33.67
C GLY A 843 -21.91 8.88 33.43
N THR A 844 -21.34 7.80 33.97
CA THR A 844 -19.93 7.43 33.73
C THR A 844 -19.67 7.11 32.26
N LEU A 845 -20.58 6.38 31.60
CA LEU A 845 -20.47 6.05 30.18
C LEU A 845 -20.52 7.30 29.29
N TYR A 846 -21.45 8.24 29.54
CA TYR A 846 -21.46 9.52 28.84
C TYR A 846 -20.16 10.31 29.05
N ALA A 847 -19.65 10.37 30.29
CA ALA A 847 -18.37 11.03 30.57
C ALA A 847 -17.20 10.37 29.81
N PHE A 848 -17.14 9.04 29.81
CA PHE A 848 -16.11 8.26 29.13
C PHE A 848 -16.13 8.47 27.61
N PHE A 849 -17.28 8.28 26.96
CA PHE A 849 -17.42 8.39 25.51
C PHE A 849 -17.33 9.83 25.00
N SER A 850 -17.72 10.83 25.81
CA SER A 850 -17.55 12.24 25.45
C SER A 850 -16.08 12.61 25.25
N LYS A 851 -15.17 12.03 26.05
CA LYS A 851 -13.71 12.19 25.90
C LYS A 851 -13.16 11.53 24.63
N LEU A 852 -13.86 10.52 24.09
CA LEU A 852 -13.57 9.90 22.79
C LEU A 852 -14.20 10.65 21.61
N GLY A 853 -14.93 11.75 21.85
CA GLY A 853 -15.65 12.50 20.82
C GLY A 853 -16.99 11.87 20.40
N ILE A 854 -17.51 10.91 21.17
CA ILE A 854 -18.79 10.24 20.91
C ILE A 854 -19.84 10.83 21.85
N THR A 855 -20.80 11.59 21.29
CA THR A 855 -21.83 12.30 22.07
C THR A 855 -23.21 11.68 21.95
N GLN A 856 -23.50 10.96 20.86
CA GLN A 856 -24.79 10.30 20.64
C GLN A 856 -24.71 8.85 21.10
N LEU A 857 -25.11 8.61 22.35
CA LEU A 857 -25.23 7.28 22.94
C LEU A 857 -26.70 6.91 23.15
N ASP A 858 -26.97 5.62 23.03
CA ASP A 858 -28.24 4.99 23.38
C ASP A 858 -27.97 3.66 24.09
N PHE A 859 -28.92 3.21 24.90
CA PHE A 859 -28.76 2.04 25.77
C PHE A 859 -29.91 1.07 25.60
N LYS A 860 -29.59 -0.21 25.45
CA LYS A 860 -30.58 -1.28 25.29
C LYS A 860 -30.44 -2.30 26.41
N PRO A 861 -31.52 -2.68 27.12
CA PRO A 861 -31.46 -3.76 28.10
C PRO A 861 -30.91 -5.03 27.49
N ALA A 862 -30.00 -5.67 28.22
CA ALA A 862 -29.30 -6.88 27.80
C ALA A 862 -29.27 -7.91 28.93
N TYR A 863 -28.67 -9.06 28.67
CA TYR A 863 -28.44 -10.10 29.66
C TYR A 863 -26.95 -10.44 29.71
N ASN A 864 -26.36 -10.34 30.90
CA ASN A 864 -25.09 -11.01 31.19
C ASN A 864 -25.26 -11.85 32.47
N PRO A 865 -24.70 -13.07 32.55
CA PRO A 865 -24.86 -13.94 33.73
C PRO A 865 -24.42 -13.28 35.05
N TYR A 866 -23.45 -12.37 34.97
CA TYR A 866 -22.80 -11.74 36.12
C TYR A 866 -23.29 -10.32 36.40
N THR A 867 -24.23 -9.76 35.62
CA THR A 867 -24.81 -8.44 35.93
C THR A 867 -26.34 -8.42 36.00
N GLU A 868 -26.88 -7.64 36.92
CA GLU A 868 -28.30 -7.32 37.02
C GLU A 868 -28.47 -5.93 37.67
N PRO A 869 -28.98 -4.89 36.96
CA PRO A 869 -29.35 -4.87 35.53
C PRO A 869 -28.14 -4.81 34.57
N SER A 870 -28.35 -5.19 33.30
CA SER A 870 -27.36 -5.09 32.20
C SER A 870 -27.87 -4.24 31.03
N MET A 871 -26.96 -3.59 30.32
CA MET A 871 -27.26 -2.84 29.09
C MET A 871 -26.14 -2.90 28.04
N GLU A 872 -26.54 -3.09 26.78
CA GLU A 872 -25.73 -2.83 25.59
C GLU A 872 -25.62 -1.33 25.35
N ILE A 873 -24.47 -0.90 24.84
CA ILE A 873 -24.14 0.50 24.55
C ILE A 873 -24.08 0.68 23.04
N PHE A 874 -24.87 1.61 22.53
CA PHE A 874 -24.92 1.97 21.12
C PHE A 874 -24.43 3.40 20.91
N CYS A 875 -23.77 3.66 19.78
CA CYS A 875 -23.55 5.02 19.30
C CYS A 875 -23.99 5.23 17.86
N PHE A 876 -24.33 6.46 17.52
CA PHE A 876 -24.69 6.82 16.15
C PHE A 876 -23.45 7.09 15.30
N HIS A 877 -23.29 6.36 14.19
CA HIS A 877 -22.16 6.54 13.27
C HIS A 877 -22.54 7.44 12.08
N PRO A 878 -22.01 8.67 11.97
CA PRO A 878 -22.43 9.63 10.93
C PRO A 878 -22.19 9.14 9.51
N GLY A 879 -21.06 8.48 9.25
CA GLY A 879 -20.71 7.99 7.90
C GLY A 879 -21.54 6.79 7.42
N LEU A 880 -22.20 6.07 8.33
CA LEU A 880 -23.01 4.88 8.02
C LEU A 880 -24.49 5.14 8.26
N ASN A 881 -24.83 6.32 8.82
CA ASN A 881 -26.18 6.75 9.17
C ASN A 881 -26.98 5.70 9.95
N LYS A 882 -26.34 5.02 10.91
CA LYS A 882 -26.95 3.96 11.73
C LYS A 882 -26.37 3.91 13.14
N TRP A 883 -27.14 3.34 14.06
CA TRP A 883 -26.68 2.97 15.40
C TRP A 883 -25.82 1.71 15.33
N ILE A 884 -24.66 1.75 15.99
CA ILE A 884 -23.71 0.64 16.08
C ILE A 884 -23.47 0.28 17.53
N GLU A 885 -23.42 -1.01 17.82
CA GLU A 885 -23.08 -1.52 19.15
C GLU A 885 -21.57 -1.35 19.38
N ILE A 886 -21.21 -0.65 20.45
CA ILE A 886 -19.82 -0.36 20.80
C ILE A 886 -19.36 -1.02 22.08
N GLY A 887 -20.27 -1.51 22.93
CA GLY A 887 -19.90 -2.17 24.18
C GLY A 887 -21.09 -2.71 24.95
N ASN A 888 -20.79 -3.29 26.11
CA ASN A 888 -21.77 -3.87 27.03
C ASN A 888 -21.41 -3.45 28.47
N SER A 889 -22.39 -3.40 29.36
CA SER A 889 -22.24 -2.93 30.73
C SER A 889 -23.32 -3.47 31.66
N GLY A 890 -23.13 -3.29 32.97
CA GLY A 890 -24.13 -3.61 33.97
C GLY A 890 -23.62 -3.47 35.40
N LEU A 891 -24.49 -3.82 36.35
CA LEU A 891 -24.16 -3.87 37.78
C LEU A 891 -23.86 -5.32 38.16
N PHE A 892 -22.71 -5.60 38.76
CA PHE A 892 -22.39 -6.96 39.18
C PHE A 892 -23.39 -7.47 40.20
N ARG A 893 -23.77 -8.74 40.01
CA ARG A 893 -24.77 -9.42 40.83
C ARG A 893 -24.32 -9.58 42.29
N PRO A 894 -25.23 -9.50 43.28
CA PRO A 894 -24.91 -9.79 44.67
C PRO A 894 -24.31 -11.19 44.87
N GLU A 895 -24.75 -12.18 44.09
CA GLU A 895 -24.25 -13.56 44.15
C GLU A 895 -22.79 -13.69 43.69
N MET A 896 -22.28 -12.72 42.94
CA MET A 896 -20.87 -12.61 42.61
C MET A 896 -20.09 -11.89 43.72
N LEU A 897 -20.62 -10.77 44.22
CA LEU A 897 -19.90 -9.84 45.11
C LEU A 897 -19.87 -10.28 46.59
N LEU A 898 -21.01 -10.72 47.13
CA LEU A 898 -21.14 -11.07 48.55
C LEU A 898 -20.27 -12.26 48.96
N PRO A 899 -20.13 -13.36 48.19
CA PRO A 899 -19.19 -14.42 48.58
C PRO A 899 -17.73 -13.97 48.57
N MET A 900 -17.37 -12.86 47.90
CA MET A 900 -16.01 -12.29 47.98
C MET A 900 -15.72 -11.59 49.33
N ASN A 901 -16.73 -11.41 50.19
CA ASN A 901 -16.74 -10.60 51.42
C ASN A 901 -16.90 -9.08 51.20
N LEU A 902 -17.48 -8.65 50.07
CA LEU A 902 -17.84 -7.23 49.92
C LEU A 902 -19.04 -6.89 50.84
N PRO A 903 -19.07 -5.69 51.44
CA PRO A 903 -20.21 -5.24 52.24
C PRO A 903 -21.52 -5.22 51.44
N PRO A 904 -22.69 -5.53 52.04
CA PRO A 904 -23.97 -5.57 51.31
C PRO A 904 -24.46 -4.25 50.72
N ASP A 905 -23.96 -3.12 51.22
CA ASP A 905 -24.25 -1.76 50.74
C ASP A 905 -23.32 -1.31 49.60
N VAL A 906 -22.33 -2.13 49.24
CA VAL A 906 -21.42 -1.89 48.12
C VAL A 906 -21.98 -2.48 46.84
N ASN A 907 -22.14 -1.62 45.84
CA ASN A 907 -22.52 -1.99 44.49
C ASN A 907 -21.31 -1.78 43.57
N VAL A 908 -21.22 -2.61 42.53
CA VAL A 908 -20.13 -2.50 41.55
C VAL A 908 -20.72 -2.38 40.16
N ILE A 909 -20.42 -1.28 39.48
CA ILE A 909 -20.81 -1.03 38.09
C ILE A 909 -19.61 -1.31 37.19
N ALA A 910 -19.85 -1.91 36.03
CA ALA A 910 -18.80 -2.27 35.09
C ALA A 910 -19.27 -2.12 33.65
N TRP A 911 -18.31 -1.87 32.75
CA TRP A 911 -18.54 -1.87 31.31
C TRP A 911 -17.31 -2.36 30.56
N GLY A 912 -17.54 -2.92 29.38
CA GLY A 912 -16.49 -3.41 28.50
C GLY A 912 -16.80 -3.16 27.03
N LEU A 913 -15.73 -2.98 26.26
CA LEU A 913 -15.78 -2.82 24.80
C LEU A 913 -14.52 -3.39 24.15
N SER A 914 -14.61 -3.75 22.87
CA SER A 914 -13.44 -4.14 22.08
C SER A 914 -12.64 -2.90 21.68
N LEU A 915 -11.32 -2.97 21.71
CA LEU A 915 -10.44 -1.89 21.24
C LEU A 915 -10.43 -1.77 19.70
N GLU A 916 -10.60 -2.90 19.02
CA GLU A 916 -10.52 -3.01 17.57
C GLU A 916 -11.66 -2.28 16.88
N ARG A 917 -12.93 -2.45 17.33
CA ARG A 917 -14.10 -1.79 16.69
C ARG A 917 -13.97 -0.26 16.64
N PRO A 918 -13.68 0.45 17.75
CA PRO A 918 -13.44 1.90 17.72
C PRO A 918 -12.26 2.30 16.84
N THR A 919 -11.19 1.50 16.82
CA THR A 919 -10.00 1.77 16.00
C THR A 919 -10.32 1.67 14.52
N MET A 920 -11.06 0.64 14.11
CA MET A 920 -11.53 0.46 12.73
C MET A 920 -12.39 1.64 12.29
N VAL A 921 -13.33 2.07 13.13
CA VAL A 921 -14.18 3.24 12.86
C VAL A 921 -13.35 4.52 12.74
N LYS A 922 -12.40 4.74 13.65
CA LYS A 922 -11.57 5.96 13.68
C LYS A 922 -10.64 6.09 12.48
N TYR A 923 -10.10 4.97 11.98
CA TYR A 923 -9.16 4.95 10.85
C TYR A 923 -9.82 4.56 9.51
N GLY A 924 -11.13 4.31 9.48
CA GLY A 924 -11.84 3.96 8.24
C GLY A 924 -11.49 2.58 7.69
N ILE A 925 -11.20 1.62 8.58
CA ILE A 925 -10.78 0.26 8.23
C ILE A 925 -11.99 -0.67 8.22
N ASN A 926 -12.19 -1.40 7.13
CA ASN A 926 -13.36 -2.27 6.97
C ASN A 926 -13.13 -3.72 7.44
N ASN A 927 -11.88 -4.17 7.53
CA ASN A 927 -11.54 -5.54 7.90
C ASN A 927 -10.55 -5.54 9.07
N ILE A 928 -10.90 -6.25 10.14
CA ILE A 928 -10.10 -6.31 11.37
C ILE A 928 -8.71 -6.92 11.16
N ARG A 929 -8.57 -7.80 10.16
CA ARG A 929 -7.31 -8.49 9.82
C ARG A 929 -6.27 -7.56 9.18
N ASP A 930 -6.73 -6.46 8.61
CA ASP A 930 -5.85 -5.43 8.03
C ASP A 930 -5.29 -4.54 9.16
N LEU A 931 -5.92 -4.56 10.33
CA LEU A 931 -5.50 -3.82 11.52
C LEU A 931 -4.69 -4.69 12.50
N VAL A 932 -5.02 -5.98 12.65
CA VAL A 932 -4.41 -6.85 13.68
C VAL A 932 -3.89 -8.15 13.07
N GLY A 933 -2.63 -8.46 13.37
CA GLY A 933 -1.98 -9.73 13.02
C GLY A 933 -0.76 -9.56 12.11
N PRO A 934 -0.13 -10.67 11.71
CA PRO A 934 1.09 -10.64 10.89
C PRO A 934 0.85 -10.15 9.46
N LYS A 935 -0.41 -9.98 9.05
CA LYS A 935 -0.81 -9.51 7.71
C LYS A 935 -1.15 -8.02 7.67
N VAL A 936 -0.90 -7.28 8.75
CA VAL A 936 -1.13 -5.83 8.82
C VAL A 936 -0.35 -5.11 7.71
N ASP A 937 -0.98 -4.14 7.04
CA ASP A 937 -0.29 -3.30 6.07
C ASP A 937 0.57 -2.27 6.80
N LEU A 938 1.88 -2.41 6.71
CA LEU A 938 2.84 -1.49 7.34
C LEU A 938 2.86 -0.09 6.69
N LYS A 939 2.19 0.11 5.54
CA LYS A 939 2.03 1.43 4.91
C LYS A 939 0.89 2.26 5.54
N MET A 940 0.09 1.67 6.42
CA MET A 940 -1.11 2.28 7.01
C MET A 940 -0.82 3.39 8.04
#